data_AF-A0A068SYA9-F1
#
_entry.id   AF-A0A068SYA9-F1
#
_cell.length_a   1.000
_cell.length_b   1.000
_cell.length_c   1.000
_cell.angle_alpha   90.00
_cell.angle_beta   90.00
_cell.angle_gamma   90.00
#
_symmetry.space_group_name_H-M   'P 1'
#
loop_
_entity.id
_entity.type
_entity.pdbx_description
1 polymer ?
#
loop_
_entity_poly.entity_id
_entity_poly.type
_entity_poly.pdbx_seq_one_letter_code
_entity_poly.pdbx_strand_id
1 'polypeptide(L)'
;MHILATTSSSLDDLIEPVDLNQSPADVVVLSFSGSDLNGLSAVWNSAGHGGLDTPLWPAGHLPLKGGDQQDAPASLKNQRRSEAWRGRDSISPLEGEMAGRPEGGHHGRNEHQRSSSLCLTNLSDLRHPMSVDLWIEKTATHAKVILVRILGGYDRWAYGVEELSRMAKRKKIALALLPGECSIRDERLTAASTVSEEQITGILSCFREGGPANMRLLARLLTTLAEGKTEPLLQAAPVPKAGYYLPGKGIVEANDLLACFAPDAPRLPILFYRSMLLANDAAPIEALFEALKKRGFAPVPIFVGGLKEPDALAFVEQAVSDLKSAAILSTTAFASGTDGNGETIFDRTGVPVFQIVVATTRRDGWTENRRGLNPADLAMHVVLPELDGRILAGAISFKAGESSANLVNQPEPDRVEQVVDRIAAFVRLKAAPRAERKIVILMPDYPSAPGRTGYAVGLDVPQSVLVMMRELSVAGYDISDIPETSRDLLDHLSAKSATHALAAYSSVPMVEAAWGTPEADEDLEDGIFRFRIASFGNITVALAPDRGRNAQRRADYHSPDLPPRHALIAFGQWMRETCRAHAIVHVGAHGTLEWLPGKTVALSKDCFPEIVTGGLPVIYPFIVSNPGEAAVAKRRIAAVTIGHLPPVLAGAGLSDEQKKLELLVDEYAQADGLDRRRRDRLAKLIVETARNTGLAGEAGVSSSDDPDTALTRIDAFLCDLKDFAIKDGQHIFGQAAPGDDDPLRIRSAETERQALLDALDGKHIRPGPSGAPARGRRDVMPTGRNLFASDPRTLPTPTAFELGKRAADEILRRYLQDHGDWPKSLVFDLWGSASLRSGGEEVAQVLALMGARPVQDTATGRVTGIEVLPPAALGRPRVDVTLRISGLFRDMFPALIALLDAAMRAIASREEAPGDNPLAEETQTLRHVPSRIFGSAPGTYGSGIEEKLADGTWGEREELGRFYLDATSHSFGGAEGDTSHVPGQFANRIGTADLLVHTGDDPGRDLLDGSADVAFIGGFAAAVAALGGKADVIALDTTDPQKPRARSISEAVTRVVRARAVNPRFIAGQMRHGPRGAAELVETVDRLIGFAETTHAIPQSLIEATYDAYLGDEKVRDFLLSQNPEGARFMAARFRSALRRGLWHPRRNAVDAELEMLTREKVA
;
A
#
# COMPACT_ATOMS: atom_id res chain seq x y z
N MET A 1 -42.38 -10.46 24.06
CA MET A 1 -41.34 -9.58 23.48
C MET A 1 -40.11 -9.67 24.37
N HIS A 2 -39.24 -10.65 24.13
CA HIS A 2 -37.90 -10.62 24.70
C HIS A 2 -37.06 -9.70 23.82
N ILE A 3 -36.55 -8.62 24.40
CA ILE A 3 -35.54 -7.78 23.77
C ILE A 3 -34.33 -8.68 23.58
N LEU A 4 -34.05 -9.06 22.32
CA LEU A 4 -32.89 -9.89 21.97
C LEU A 4 -31.63 -9.07 22.25
N ALA A 5 -30.74 -9.62 23.08
CA ALA A 5 -29.51 -8.97 23.47
C ALA A 5 -28.58 -8.80 22.26
N THR A 6 -28.21 -7.55 21.98
CA THR A 6 -27.05 -7.20 21.15
C THR A 6 -25.79 -7.34 21.99
N THR A 7 -24.86 -8.17 21.55
CA THR A 7 -23.53 -8.29 22.15
C THR A 7 -22.54 -7.48 21.33
N SER A 8 -21.94 -6.48 21.97
CA SER A 8 -20.75 -5.79 21.47
C SER A 8 -19.54 -6.34 22.23
N SER A 9 -18.44 -6.60 21.52
CA SER A 9 -17.18 -7.01 22.13
C SER A 9 -16.15 -5.90 21.89
N SER A 10 -15.56 -5.41 22.98
CA SER A 10 -14.39 -4.53 22.96
C SER A 10 -13.12 -5.37 23.06
N LEU A 11 -12.05 -4.97 22.37
CA LEU A 11 -10.75 -5.62 22.42
C LEU A 11 -10.00 -5.42 23.77
N ASP A 12 -10.52 -4.57 24.66
CA ASP A 12 -9.81 -4.14 25.89
C ASP A 12 -10.05 -5.02 27.14
N ASP A 13 -10.96 -6.00 27.11
CA ASP A 13 -11.44 -6.72 28.31
C ASP A 13 -10.55 -7.93 28.77
N LEU A 14 -9.29 -8.03 28.35
CA LEU A 14 -8.42 -9.21 28.57
C LEU A 14 -7.01 -8.86 29.11
N ILE A 15 -6.88 -8.16 30.25
CA ILE A 15 -5.54 -7.84 30.81
C ILE A 15 -5.22 -8.74 32.01
N GLU A 16 -4.20 -9.58 31.86
CA GLU A 16 -3.64 -10.43 32.92
C GLU A 16 -2.75 -9.65 33.91
N PRO A 17 -2.63 -10.09 35.19
CA PRO A 17 -1.70 -9.48 36.15
C PRO A 17 -0.24 -9.75 35.77
N VAL A 18 0.64 -8.77 36.03
CA VAL A 18 2.07 -8.81 35.67
C VAL A 18 2.92 -8.45 36.89
N ASP A 19 3.95 -9.25 37.17
CA ASP A 19 5.02 -8.90 38.11
C ASP A 19 6.17 -8.24 37.34
N LEU A 20 6.45 -6.98 37.64
CA LEU A 20 7.49 -6.21 36.94
C LEU A 20 8.91 -6.63 37.32
N ASN A 21 9.09 -7.36 38.44
CA ASN A 21 10.40 -7.79 38.97
C ASN A 21 11.46 -6.67 39.00
N GLN A 22 11.04 -5.44 39.30
CA GLN A 22 11.92 -4.27 39.33
C GLN A 22 12.81 -4.27 40.59
N SER A 23 14.05 -3.80 40.43
CA SER A 23 14.96 -3.64 41.57
C SER A 23 14.58 -2.43 42.44
N PRO A 24 14.71 -2.51 43.77
CA PRO A 24 14.55 -1.36 44.67
C PRO A 24 15.47 -0.18 44.32
N ALA A 25 14.96 1.06 44.47
CA ALA A 25 15.72 2.29 44.24
C ALA A 25 15.34 3.41 45.24
N ASP A 26 16.24 4.37 45.46
CA ASP A 26 16.01 5.51 46.36
C ASP A 26 14.91 6.45 45.85
N VAL A 27 14.84 6.65 44.53
CA VAL A 27 13.85 7.47 43.85
C VAL A 27 13.08 6.59 42.87
N VAL A 28 11.77 6.60 42.96
CA VAL A 28 10.87 5.84 42.09
C VAL A 28 9.92 6.81 41.39
N VAL A 29 9.83 6.74 40.06
CA VAL A 29 8.94 7.60 39.26
C VAL A 29 8.03 6.77 38.37
N LEU A 30 6.73 7.06 38.46
CA LEU A 30 5.69 6.44 37.66
C LEU A 30 4.99 7.49 36.81
N SER A 31 4.82 7.20 35.52
CA SER A 31 4.01 8.03 34.62
C SER A 31 3.41 7.18 33.51
N PHE A 32 2.22 7.55 33.04
CA PHE A 32 1.67 7.04 31.77
C PHE A 32 2.41 7.64 30.55
N SER A 33 3.11 8.75 30.73
CA SER A 33 3.86 9.45 29.68
C SER A 33 5.28 8.92 29.60
N GLY A 34 5.60 8.18 28.54
CA GLY A 34 6.98 7.77 28.25
C GLY A 34 7.93 8.96 28.07
N SER A 35 7.43 10.12 27.63
CA SER A 35 8.21 11.35 27.51
C SER A 35 8.73 11.86 28.86
N ASP A 36 7.94 11.69 29.92
CA ASP A 36 8.35 12.08 31.28
C ASP A 36 9.48 11.19 31.77
N LEU A 37 9.31 9.87 31.59
CA LEU A 37 10.27 8.86 32.02
C LEU A 37 11.58 9.00 31.24
N ASN A 38 11.53 9.10 29.92
CA ASN A 38 12.70 9.27 29.07
C ASN A 38 13.45 10.58 29.37
N GLY A 39 12.72 11.69 29.53
CA GLY A 39 13.30 12.99 29.85
C GLY A 39 14.05 12.97 31.19
N LEU A 40 13.48 12.31 32.20
CA LEU A 40 14.13 12.15 33.50
C LEU A 40 15.30 11.16 33.47
N SER A 41 15.14 10.02 32.79
CA SER A 41 16.19 9.00 32.60
C SER A 41 17.46 9.60 32.00
N ALA A 42 17.30 10.40 30.93
CA ALA A 42 18.41 11.01 30.21
C ALA A 42 19.24 11.95 31.11
N VAL A 43 18.59 12.79 31.91
CA VAL A 43 19.29 13.70 32.83
C VAL A 43 19.91 12.95 34.01
N TRP A 44 19.25 11.93 34.54
CA TRP A 44 19.73 11.18 35.71
C TRP A 44 21.01 10.39 35.39
N ASN A 45 21.07 9.77 34.21
CA ASN A 45 22.26 9.04 33.76
C ASN A 45 23.44 9.97 33.50
N SER A 46 23.19 11.18 32.99
CA SER A 46 24.25 12.17 32.75
C SER A 46 24.88 12.72 34.04
N ALA A 47 24.10 12.82 35.12
CA ALA A 47 24.56 13.30 36.42
C ALA A 47 25.60 12.38 37.09
N GLY A 48 25.55 11.08 36.80
CA GLY A 48 26.51 10.08 37.29
C GLY A 48 27.92 10.19 36.70
N HIS A 49 28.12 11.00 35.65
CA HIS A 49 29.41 11.16 34.95
C HIS A 49 30.00 12.59 35.01
N GLY A 50 29.31 13.58 35.58
CA GLY A 50 29.81 14.96 35.65
C GLY A 50 29.18 15.90 36.68
N GLY A 51 28.30 15.41 37.57
CA GLY A 51 27.50 16.25 38.48
C GLY A 51 26.32 16.93 37.77
N LEU A 52 25.28 17.30 38.51
CA LEU A 52 24.04 17.88 37.96
C LEU A 52 24.21 19.27 37.28
N ASP A 53 25.40 19.87 37.38
CA ASP A 53 25.74 21.19 36.84
C ASP A 53 26.51 21.15 35.50
N THR A 54 26.82 19.97 34.94
CA THR A 54 27.47 19.89 33.61
C THR A 54 26.47 20.01 32.45
N PRO A 55 26.78 20.74 31.37
CA PRO A 55 25.93 20.77 30.17
C PRO A 55 25.87 19.39 29.50
N LEU A 56 24.66 18.98 29.09
CA LEU A 56 24.34 17.68 28.49
C LEU A 56 24.99 17.40 27.12
N TRP A 57 25.73 18.36 26.54
CA TRP A 57 26.36 18.23 25.22
C TRP A 57 27.88 18.21 25.32
N PRO A 58 28.50 17.06 25.62
CA PRO A 58 29.88 16.81 25.28
C PRO A 58 30.00 16.37 23.81
N ALA A 59 31.08 16.80 23.14
CA ALA A 59 31.40 16.46 21.76
C ALA A 59 31.43 14.94 21.53
N GLY A 60 30.89 14.52 20.37
CA GLY A 60 30.67 13.13 20.03
C GLY A 60 31.90 12.22 20.13
N HIS A 61 31.71 11.07 20.79
CA HIS A 61 32.58 9.92 20.64
C HIS A 61 31.80 8.77 20.02
N LEU A 62 31.95 8.61 18.71
CA LEU A 62 31.86 7.32 18.03
C LEU A 62 33.26 6.71 17.99
N PRO A 63 33.43 5.38 18.10
CA PRO A 63 34.74 4.74 18.07
C PRO A 63 35.25 4.68 16.62
N LEU A 64 36.26 5.49 16.30
CA LEU A 64 37.03 5.34 15.06
C LEU A 64 38.28 4.51 15.34
N LYS A 65 38.40 3.33 14.73
CA LYS A 65 39.69 2.69 14.46
C LYS A 65 39.68 1.94 13.13
N GLY A 66 40.70 2.24 12.31
CA GLY A 66 41.10 1.59 11.07
C GLY A 66 41.00 2.54 9.88
N GLY A 67 42.04 2.92 9.14
CA GLY A 67 43.48 2.64 9.20
C GLY A 67 44.22 3.52 8.17
N ASP A 68 45.53 3.64 8.39
CA ASP A 68 46.65 3.91 7.46
C ASP A 68 46.58 4.98 6.35
N GLN A 69 47.50 5.95 6.45
CA GLN A 69 48.35 6.37 5.34
C GLN A 69 49.79 6.74 5.80
N GLN A 70 50.73 6.27 4.98
CA GLN A 70 52.19 6.46 4.80
C GLN A 70 52.76 7.85 5.22
N ASP A 71 53.99 8.03 5.73
CA ASP A 71 55.31 7.74 5.13
C ASP A 71 56.49 7.77 6.16
N ALA A 72 57.39 6.77 6.06
CA ALA A 72 58.88 6.72 6.10
C ALA A 72 59.77 7.63 7.05
N PRO A 73 61.11 7.38 7.20
CA PRO A 73 61.65 6.54 8.27
C PRO A 73 62.82 7.17 9.09
N ALA A 74 63.05 6.73 10.33
CA ALA A 74 64.35 6.89 11.00
C ALA A 74 64.60 5.89 12.17
N SER A 75 65.26 4.79 11.80
CA SER A 75 66.42 4.16 12.46
C SER A 75 66.46 3.82 13.97
N LEU A 76 66.68 2.52 14.20
CA LEU A 76 67.69 1.89 15.08
C LEU A 76 67.37 1.52 16.55
N LYS A 77 67.42 0.18 16.74
CA LYS A 77 68.06 -0.58 17.83
C LYS A 77 67.37 -0.61 19.21
N ASN A 78 66.74 -1.75 19.53
CA ASN A 78 67.34 -2.93 20.20
C ASN A 78 66.18 -3.80 20.73
N GLN A 79 66.05 -5.07 20.32
CA GLN A 79 66.60 -6.24 21.04
C GLN A 79 66.20 -6.22 22.53
N ARG A 80 65.38 -7.15 23.06
CA ARG A 80 65.42 -8.62 22.90
C ARG A 80 64.23 -9.27 23.64
N ARG A 81 63.80 -10.42 23.10
CA ARG A 81 63.39 -11.69 23.77
C ARG A 81 62.18 -11.66 24.72
N SER A 82 61.30 -12.66 24.74
CA SER A 82 61.26 -14.00 24.13
C SER A 82 59.90 -14.61 24.45
N GLU A 83 59.37 -15.39 23.49
CA GLU A 83 58.75 -16.72 23.66
C GLU A 83 57.63 -16.93 24.70
N ALA A 84 56.61 -17.76 24.52
CA ALA A 84 56.04 -18.48 23.40
C ALA A 84 54.80 -19.21 23.97
N TRP A 85 53.71 -19.16 23.21
CA TRP A 85 52.94 -20.34 22.79
C TRP A 85 51.94 -21.06 23.73
N ARG A 86 50.73 -21.18 23.13
CA ARG A 86 49.73 -22.27 23.16
C ARG A 86 49.07 -22.58 24.51
N GLY A 87 47.78 -22.82 24.60
CA GLY A 87 46.73 -22.96 23.59
C GLY A 87 45.59 -23.83 24.14
N ARG A 88 44.37 -23.52 23.69
CA ARG A 88 43.14 -24.33 23.59
C ARG A 88 42.41 -24.81 24.86
N ASP A 89 41.18 -24.31 24.95
CA ASP A 89 39.89 -25.03 24.95
C ASP A 89 39.73 -26.26 25.86
N SER A 90 38.81 -26.17 26.83
CA SER A 90 37.42 -26.69 26.68
C SER A 90 36.64 -26.73 28.01
N ILE A 91 35.47 -26.08 28.03
CA ILE A 91 34.14 -26.57 28.47
C ILE A 91 33.95 -27.13 29.91
N SER A 92 33.35 -26.28 30.78
CA SER A 92 32.18 -26.48 31.71
C SER A 92 32.12 -27.64 32.74
N PRO A 93 31.19 -27.64 33.74
CA PRO A 93 30.69 -26.60 34.67
C PRO A 93 30.62 -27.10 36.16
N LEU A 94 29.99 -26.30 37.03
CA LEU A 94 29.27 -26.63 38.30
C LEU A 94 29.94 -26.40 39.67
N GLU A 95 29.19 -25.62 40.46
CA GLU A 95 28.79 -25.78 41.88
C GLU A 95 29.81 -25.75 43.03
N GLY A 96 29.42 -25.02 44.10
CA GLY A 96 29.57 -25.54 45.47
C GLY A 96 30.41 -24.75 46.47
N GLU A 97 29.74 -23.88 47.24
CA GLU A 97 29.83 -23.71 48.71
C GLU A 97 31.16 -23.44 49.46
N MET A 98 31.14 -22.26 50.11
CA MET A 98 31.41 -21.97 51.53
C MET A 98 32.74 -22.27 52.26
N ALA A 99 33.23 -21.17 52.86
CA ALA A 99 33.75 -20.97 54.23
C ALA A 99 35.27 -21.01 54.48
N GLY A 100 35.78 -19.88 55.01
CA GLY A 100 37.08 -19.78 55.69
C GLY A 100 37.65 -18.35 55.79
N ARG A 101 37.24 -17.60 56.82
CA ARG A 101 37.88 -16.36 57.35
C ARG A 101 39.37 -16.61 57.74
N PRO A 102 40.26 -15.62 58.00
CA PRO A 102 39.98 -14.34 58.69
C PRO A 102 40.84 -13.08 58.37
N GLU A 103 40.38 -11.98 58.97
CA GLU A 103 41.14 -10.87 59.60
C GLU A 103 41.93 -9.83 58.78
N GLY A 104 41.46 -8.57 58.92
CA GLY A 104 42.30 -7.46 59.40
C GLY A 104 42.86 -6.49 58.35
N GLY A 105 42.20 -5.34 58.16
CA GLY A 105 42.79 -4.24 57.39
C GLY A 105 41.94 -2.96 57.40
N HIS A 106 42.45 -1.94 58.09
CA HIS A 106 41.87 -0.63 58.40
C HIS A 106 41.01 0.09 57.35
N HIS A 107 39.96 0.73 57.87
CA HIS A 107 39.21 1.83 57.27
C HIS A 107 40.11 2.97 56.73
N GLY A 108 40.06 3.16 55.42
CA GLY A 108 40.21 4.47 54.78
C GLY A 108 38.89 4.82 54.09
N ARG A 109 38.09 5.72 54.68
CA ARG A 109 36.91 6.29 54.04
C ARG A 109 37.38 7.17 52.87
N ASN A 110 37.18 6.70 51.64
CA ASN A 110 36.92 7.60 50.51
C ASN A 110 35.40 7.63 50.33
N GLU A 111 34.77 8.70 50.82
CA GLU A 111 33.40 9.06 50.48
C GLU A 111 33.35 9.45 49.00
N HIS A 112 33.16 8.47 48.12
CA HIS A 112 32.46 8.76 46.87
C HIS A 112 30.99 8.99 47.22
N GLN A 113 30.54 10.21 47.00
CA GLN A 113 29.14 10.64 47.07
C GLN A 113 28.29 9.63 46.27
N ARG A 114 27.57 8.73 46.96
CA ARG A 114 26.62 7.82 46.30
C ARG A 114 25.48 8.67 45.73
N SER A 115 25.37 8.79 44.41
CA SER A 115 24.18 9.37 43.81
C SER A 115 22.97 8.49 44.11
N SER A 116 21.83 9.09 44.48
CA SER A 116 20.57 8.37 44.69
C SER A 116 20.20 7.52 43.47
N SER A 117 19.85 6.26 43.71
CA SER A 117 19.42 5.33 42.66
C SER A 117 18.01 5.69 42.14
N LEU A 118 17.79 5.55 40.82
CA LEU A 118 16.51 5.85 40.16
C LEU A 118 15.88 4.58 39.57
N CYS A 119 14.57 4.42 39.75
CA CYS A 119 13.74 3.44 39.06
C CYS A 119 12.55 4.15 38.38
N LEU A 120 12.26 3.76 37.14
CA LEU A 120 11.21 4.33 36.31
C LEU A 120 10.22 3.24 35.91
N THR A 121 8.92 3.55 35.97
CA THR A 121 7.86 2.56 35.70
C THR A 121 6.76 3.20 34.87
N ASN A 122 6.33 2.51 33.81
CA ASN A 122 5.13 2.91 33.09
C ASN A 122 3.89 2.47 33.86
N LEU A 123 2.99 3.42 34.10
CA LEU A 123 1.77 3.18 34.87
C LEU A 123 0.80 2.22 34.15
N SER A 124 0.92 2.04 32.83
CA SER A 124 0.15 1.05 32.05
C SER A 124 0.35 -0.38 32.51
N ASP A 125 1.52 -0.68 33.07
CA ASP A 125 1.93 -2.02 33.47
C ASP A 125 1.40 -2.37 34.88
N LEU A 126 0.82 -1.38 35.57
CA LEU A 126 0.24 -1.48 36.91
C LEU A 126 -1.28 -1.22 36.92
N ARG A 127 -1.98 -1.56 35.82
CA ARG A 127 -3.45 -1.40 35.73
C ARG A 127 -4.22 -2.40 36.59
N HIS A 128 -3.70 -3.61 36.75
CA HIS A 128 -4.35 -4.67 37.54
C HIS A 128 -3.99 -4.52 39.03
N PRO A 129 -4.97 -4.55 39.97
CA PRO A 129 -4.71 -4.41 41.41
C PRO A 129 -3.61 -5.32 41.96
N MET A 130 -3.60 -6.61 41.56
CA MET A 130 -2.53 -7.54 41.93
C MET A 130 -1.12 -7.10 41.47
N SER A 131 -0.99 -6.51 40.28
CA SER A 131 0.30 -5.97 39.81
C SER A 131 0.78 -4.83 40.72
N VAL A 132 -0.15 -3.97 41.17
CA VAL A 132 0.12 -2.87 42.10
C VAL A 132 0.63 -3.40 43.44
N ASP A 133 -0.06 -4.39 44.02
CA ASP A 133 0.32 -4.97 45.32
C ASP A 133 1.71 -5.60 45.30
N LEU A 134 1.96 -6.45 44.29
CA LEU A 134 3.26 -7.10 44.10
C LEU A 134 4.39 -6.07 43.93
N TRP A 135 4.13 -5.02 43.16
CA TRP A 135 5.09 -3.95 42.94
C TRP A 135 5.33 -3.10 44.20
N ILE A 136 4.30 -2.81 44.99
CA ILE A 136 4.43 -2.08 46.26
C ILE A 136 5.28 -2.89 47.25
N GLU A 137 5.01 -4.19 47.37
CA GLU A 137 5.73 -5.08 48.28
C GLU A 137 7.20 -5.20 47.93
N LYS A 138 7.51 -5.43 46.64
CA LYS A 138 8.88 -5.71 46.19
C LYS A 138 9.73 -4.47 45.91
N THR A 139 9.11 -3.36 45.51
CA THR A 139 9.83 -2.18 45.00
C THR A 139 9.52 -0.92 45.81
N ALA A 140 8.25 -0.50 45.85
CA ALA A 140 7.89 0.84 46.36
C ALA A 140 8.19 1.03 47.86
N THR A 141 8.09 -0.04 48.67
CA THR A 141 8.35 0.02 50.13
C THR A 141 9.79 0.39 50.50
N HIS A 142 10.72 0.27 49.56
CA HIS A 142 12.14 0.55 49.74
C HIS A 142 12.55 1.97 49.30
N ALA A 143 11.65 2.72 48.65
CA ALA A 143 11.94 4.05 48.14
C ALA A 143 12.03 5.12 49.24
N LYS A 144 12.81 6.17 49.00
CA LYS A 144 12.82 7.40 49.81
C LYS A 144 11.88 8.45 49.22
N VAL A 145 11.79 8.50 47.90
CA VAL A 145 10.90 9.38 47.14
C VAL A 145 10.13 8.56 46.12
N ILE A 146 8.82 8.79 46.05
CA ILE A 146 7.94 8.24 45.02
C ILE A 146 7.21 9.39 44.34
N LEU A 147 7.37 9.51 43.03
CA LEU A 147 6.66 10.47 42.19
C LEU A 147 5.71 9.71 41.26
N VAL A 148 4.44 10.08 41.22
CA VAL A 148 3.44 9.44 40.36
C VAL A 148 2.71 10.52 39.59
N ARG A 149 2.66 10.41 38.26
CA ARG A 149 1.88 11.31 37.40
C ARG A 149 0.80 10.54 36.65
N ILE A 150 -0.46 10.91 36.89
CA ILE A 150 -1.64 10.13 36.51
C ILE A 150 -2.50 10.91 35.51
N LEU A 151 -2.44 10.53 34.24
CA LEU A 151 -3.40 10.97 33.20
C LEU A 151 -4.80 10.47 33.56
N GLY A 152 -5.80 11.35 33.52
CA GLY A 152 -7.17 11.09 33.97
C GLY A 152 -7.41 11.32 35.46
N GLY A 153 -6.40 11.79 36.21
CA GLY A 153 -6.49 12.10 37.63
C GLY A 153 -6.72 10.88 38.53
N TYR A 154 -7.20 11.12 39.75
CA TYR A 154 -7.41 10.09 40.79
C TYR A 154 -8.21 8.88 40.28
N ASP A 155 -9.28 9.10 39.53
CA ASP A 155 -10.23 8.05 39.14
C ASP A 155 -9.61 7.01 38.19
N ARG A 156 -8.54 7.37 37.46
CA ARG A 156 -7.88 6.47 36.53
C ARG A 156 -7.03 5.39 37.22
N TRP A 157 -6.60 5.63 38.46
CA TRP A 157 -5.75 4.70 39.21
C TRP A 157 -5.98 4.77 40.73
N ALA A 158 -7.25 4.86 41.13
CA ALA A 158 -7.65 5.10 42.53
C ALA A 158 -7.06 4.08 43.51
N TYR A 159 -7.11 2.79 43.16
CA TYR A 159 -6.55 1.72 43.99
C TYR A 159 -5.06 1.93 44.31
N GLY A 160 -4.24 2.19 43.28
CA GLY A 160 -2.81 2.43 43.46
C GLY A 160 -2.51 3.70 44.23
N VAL A 161 -3.30 4.77 44.04
CA VAL A 161 -3.18 6.01 44.83
C VAL A 161 -3.42 5.75 46.31
N GLU A 162 -4.49 5.03 46.66
CA GLU A 162 -4.84 4.76 48.05
C GLU A 162 -3.79 3.89 48.76
N GLU A 163 -3.37 2.78 48.15
CA GLU A 163 -2.38 1.88 48.73
C GLU A 163 -1.01 2.57 48.88
N LEU A 164 -0.58 3.34 47.87
CA LEU A 164 0.66 4.12 47.97
C LEU A 164 0.59 5.20 49.05
N SER A 165 -0.51 5.93 49.17
CA SER A 165 -0.66 6.95 50.22
C SER A 165 -0.59 6.35 51.62
N ARG A 166 -1.28 5.22 51.85
CA ARG A 166 -1.24 4.49 53.13
C ARG A 166 0.17 3.99 53.44
N MET A 167 0.84 3.40 52.45
CA MET A 167 2.20 2.88 52.59
C MET A 167 3.21 4.01 52.88
N ALA A 168 3.18 5.09 52.10
CA ALA A 168 4.10 6.22 52.22
C ALA A 168 3.96 6.94 53.57
N LYS A 169 2.73 7.15 54.07
CA LYS A 169 2.48 7.73 55.40
C LYS A 169 3.06 6.86 56.53
N ARG A 170 2.86 5.54 56.46
CA ARG A 170 3.38 4.59 57.44
C ARG A 170 4.91 4.52 57.46
N LYS A 171 5.54 4.58 56.29
CA LYS A 171 7.00 4.46 56.12
C LYS A 171 7.75 5.80 56.12
N LYS A 172 7.01 6.92 56.16
CA LYS A 172 7.55 8.29 56.04
C LYS A 172 8.31 8.53 54.73
N ILE A 173 7.79 7.99 53.63
CA ILE A 173 8.32 8.20 52.27
C ILE A 173 7.77 9.51 51.72
N ALA A 174 8.59 10.28 51.00
CA ALA A 174 8.15 11.47 50.28
C ALA A 174 7.39 11.06 49.01
N LEU A 175 6.06 11.24 49.00
CA LEU A 175 5.15 10.85 47.94
C LEU A 175 4.57 12.11 47.30
N ALA A 176 4.80 12.27 46.00
CA ALA A 176 4.20 13.31 45.17
C ALA A 176 3.28 12.66 44.13
N LEU A 177 1.98 12.91 44.23
CA LEU A 177 0.97 12.47 43.26
C LEU A 177 0.51 13.68 42.44
N LEU A 178 0.65 13.60 41.12
CA LEU A 178 0.41 14.70 40.21
C LEU A 178 -0.66 14.35 39.17
N PRO A 179 -1.51 15.31 38.77
CA PRO A 179 -2.36 15.14 37.60
C PRO A 179 -1.52 15.11 36.32
N GLY A 180 -1.93 14.29 35.36
CA GLY A 180 -1.37 14.24 34.02
C GLY A 180 -1.80 15.46 33.18
N GLU A 181 -3.06 15.87 33.29
CA GLU A 181 -3.63 17.03 32.61
C GLU A 181 -3.11 18.33 33.24
N CYS A 182 -2.24 19.02 32.52
CA CYS A 182 -1.60 20.25 33.01
C CYS A 182 -2.59 21.38 33.36
N SER A 183 -3.83 21.34 32.83
CA SER A 183 -4.89 22.34 33.02
C SER A 183 -5.85 22.06 34.19
N ILE A 184 -5.81 20.87 34.80
CA ILE A 184 -6.75 20.45 35.85
C ILE A 184 -6.01 20.28 37.17
N ARG A 185 -6.52 20.90 38.25
CA ARG A 185 -6.07 20.59 39.62
C ARG A 185 -6.88 19.39 40.14
N ASP A 186 -6.21 18.40 40.71
CA ASP A 186 -6.87 17.29 41.40
C ASP A 186 -6.55 17.34 42.89
N GLU A 187 -7.47 17.92 43.67
CA GLU A 187 -7.32 18.08 45.12
C GLU A 187 -7.18 16.74 45.86
N ARG A 188 -7.71 15.65 45.30
CA ARG A 188 -7.62 14.31 45.89
C ARG A 188 -6.21 13.76 45.80
N LEU A 189 -5.52 13.97 44.66
CA LEU A 189 -4.11 13.62 44.50
C LEU A 189 -3.21 14.44 45.43
N THR A 190 -3.50 15.74 45.56
CA THR A 190 -2.79 16.63 46.50
C THR A 190 -2.97 16.14 47.94
N ALA A 191 -4.19 15.81 48.37
CA ALA A 191 -4.47 15.31 49.72
C ALA A 191 -3.87 13.92 50.01
N ALA A 192 -3.70 13.09 48.98
CA ALA A 192 -3.07 11.77 49.09
C ALA A 192 -1.53 11.83 49.13
N SER A 193 -0.92 12.94 48.71
CA SER A 193 0.54 13.16 48.74
C SER A 193 1.07 13.40 50.16
N THR A 194 2.38 13.21 50.37
CA THR A 194 3.05 13.48 51.67
C THR A 194 4.05 14.65 51.63
N VAL A 195 4.33 15.19 50.43
CA VAL A 195 5.10 16.43 50.23
C VAL A 195 4.21 17.68 50.29
N SER A 196 4.80 18.88 50.41
CA SER A 196 4.02 20.13 50.46
C SER A 196 3.38 20.49 49.12
N GLU A 197 2.28 21.24 49.13
CA GLU A 197 1.62 21.73 47.90
C GLU A 197 2.55 22.61 47.04
N GLU A 198 3.47 23.33 47.68
CA GLU A 198 4.52 24.11 47.01
C GLU A 198 5.48 23.22 46.23
N GLN A 199 5.90 22.09 46.83
CA GLN A 199 6.75 21.09 46.17
C GLN A 199 6.02 20.41 45.02
N ILE A 200 4.75 20.04 45.21
CA ILE A 200 3.88 19.49 44.16
C ILE A 200 3.80 20.46 42.98
N THR A 201 3.58 21.74 43.25
CA THR A 201 3.46 22.78 42.22
C THR A 201 4.78 22.99 41.47
N GLY A 202 5.92 23.01 42.17
CA GLY A 202 7.24 23.13 41.54
C GLY A 202 7.58 21.93 40.64
N ILE A 203 7.36 20.70 41.13
CA ILE A 203 7.55 19.48 40.36
C ILE A 203 6.62 19.47 39.14
N LEU A 204 5.34 19.80 39.31
CA LEU A 204 4.37 19.87 38.22
C LEU A 204 4.75 20.93 37.18
N SER A 205 5.32 22.07 37.59
CA SER A 205 5.79 23.11 36.67
C SER A 205 6.90 22.60 35.75
N CYS A 206 7.79 21.72 36.23
CA CYS A 206 8.84 21.11 35.42
C CYS A 206 8.26 20.23 34.30
N PHE A 207 7.19 19.47 34.59
CA PHE A 207 6.47 18.68 33.57
C PHE A 207 5.63 19.54 32.63
N ARG A 208 5.07 20.66 33.10
CA ARG A 208 4.29 21.60 32.28
C ARG A 208 5.13 22.24 31.20
N GLU A 209 6.29 22.78 31.58
CA GLU A 209 7.19 23.40 30.62
C GLU A 209 7.97 22.35 29.82
N GLY A 210 8.43 21.29 30.49
CA GLY A 210 9.16 20.18 29.90
C GLY A 210 10.57 20.55 29.43
N GLY A 211 11.24 19.61 28.78
CA GLY A 211 12.56 19.82 28.16
C GLY A 211 13.76 19.63 29.11
N PRO A 212 14.98 19.51 28.56
CA PRO A 212 16.14 19.02 29.31
C PRO A 212 16.53 19.87 30.52
N ALA A 213 16.38 21.20 30.45
CA ALA A 213 16.69 22.09 31.57
C ALA A 213 15.72 21.90 32.74
N ASN A 214 14.43 21.80 32.45
CA ASN A 214 13.40 21.58 33.47
C ASN A 214 13.44 20.15 34.02
N MET A 215 13.82 19.16 33.20
CA MET A 215 14.05 17.80 33.69
C MET A 215 15.27 17.71 34.62
N ARG A 216 16.35 18.48 34.36
CA ARG A 216 17.48 18.60 35.30
C ARG A 216 17.05 19.23 36.62
N LEU A 217 16.23 20.28 36.55
CA LEU A 217 15.64 20.88 37.75
C LEU A 217 14.80 19.85 38.52
N LEU A 218 13.96 19.08 37.84
CA LEU A 218 13.20 17.98 38.45
C LEU A 218 14.10 16.94 39.10
N ALA A 219 15.16 16.49 38.43
CA ALA A 219 16.10 15.51 38.97
C ALA A 219 16.79 16.01 40.24
N ARG A 220 17.18 17.30 40.25
CA ARG A 220 17.72 17.97 41.43
C ARG A 220 16.70 18.04 42.56
N LEU A 221 15.44 18.43 42.29
CA LEU A 221 14.37 18.48 43.29
C LEU A 221 14.12 17.09 43.92
N LEU A 222 14.07 16.03 43.10
CA LEU A 222 13.87 14.66 43.58
C LEU A 222 15.06 14.14 44.40
N THR A 223 16.29 14.49 44.00
CA THR A 223 17.50 14.13 44.75
C THR A 223 17.53 14.85 46.11
N THR A 224 17.22 16.15 46.14
CA THR A 224 17.12 16.95 47.36
C THR A 224 16.06 16.38 48.33
N LEU A 225 14.91 15.95 47.80
CA LEU A 225 13.88 15.25 48.58
C LEU A 225 14.38 13.92 49.14
N ALA A 226 15.10 13.13 48.35
CA ALA A 226 15.66 11.84 48.78
C ALA A 226 16.74 12.00 49.87
N GLU A 227 17.45 13.13 49.85
CA GLU A 227 18.44 13.49 50.87
C GLU A 227 17.83 14.14 52.12
N GLY A 228 16.53 14.41 52.13
CA GLY A 228 15.83 15.10 53.23
C GLY A 228 16.26 16.56 53.40
N LYS A 229 16.81 17.18 52.36
CA LYS A 229 17.22 18.59 52.34
C LYS A 229 16.10 19.48 51.79
N THR A 230 16.18 20.77 52.08
CA THR A 230 15.25 21.78 51.57
C THR A 230 16.04 22.81 50.77
N GLU A 231 15.78 22.92 49.46
CA GLU A 231 16.31 23.98 48.60
C GLU A 231 15.19 24.95 48.19
N PRO A 232 15.51 26.20 47.80
CA PRO A 232 14.53 27.10 47.21
C PRO A 232 13.92 26.49 45.96
N LEU A 233 12.58 26.56 45.83
CA LEU A 233 11.88 26.12 44.63
C LEU A 233 12.24 27.05 43.47
N LEU A 234 13.15 26.60 42.60
CA LEU A 234 13.43 27.28 41.34
C LEU A 234 12.22 27.07 40.39
N GLN A 235 11.85 28.12 39.67
CA GLN A 235 10.73 28.08 38.74
C GLN A 235 11.16 27.47 37.40
N ALA A 236 10.33 26.60 36.83
CA ALA A 236 10.56 26.05 35.50
C ALA A 236 10.63 27.17 34.44
N ALA A 237 11.59 27.05 33.53
CA ALA A 237 11.78 28.02 32.45
C ALA A 237 10.81 27.74 31.30
N PRO A 238 10.15 28.76 30.72
CA PRO A 238 9.20 28.56 29.65
C PRO A 238 9.87 28.06 28.38
N VAL A 239 9.30 27.04 27.75
CA VAL A 239 9.77 26.53 26.45
C VAL A 239 8.84 27.02 25.33
N PRO A 240 9.33 27.76 24.32
CA PRO A 240 8.50 28.25 23.21
C PRO A 240 7.64 27.16 22.56
N LYS A 241 6.50 27.55 21.97
CA LYS A 241 5.60 26.61 21.27
C LYS A 241 6.11 26.21 19.87
N ALA A 242 6.84 27.12 19.23
CA ALA A 242 7.56 26.90 17.99
C ALA A 242 8.88 27.70 18.02
N GLY A 243 9.87 27.25 17.26
CA GLY A 243 11.17 27.93 17.19
C GLY A 243 12.23 27.12 16.44
N TYR A 244 13.43 27.69 16.33
CA TYR A 244 14.57 27.04 15.71
C TYR A 244 15.38 26.25 16.73
N TYR A 245 15.92 25.12 16.28
CA TYR A 245 16.73 24.23 17.10
C TYR A 245 18.07 23.95 16.43
N LEU A 246 19.15 24.09 17.19
CA LEU A 246 20.51 23.77 16.75
C LEU A 246 21.03 22.60 17.62
N PRO A 247 21.27 21.41 17.02
CA PRO A 247 21.93 20.30 17.72
C PRO A 247 23.21 20.77 18.44
N GLY A 248 23.42 20.32 19.68
CA GLY A 248 24.55 20.81 20.49
C GLY A 248 24.25 22.04 21.35
N LYS A 249 23.37 22.94 20.90
CA LYS A 249 23.11 24.23 21.58
C LYS A 249 21.69 24.38 22.13
N GLY A 250 20.70 23.72 21.52
CA GLY A 250 19.29 23.84 21.91
C GLY A 250 18.55 24.88 21.07
N ILE A 251 17.62 25.60 21.70
CA ILE A 251 16.78 26.60 21.03
C ILE A 251 17.62 27.85 20.72
N VAL A 252 17.56 28.34 19.48
CA VAL A 252 18.35 29.47 18.99
C VAL A 252 17.51 30.40 18.11
N GLU A 253 18.05 31.58 17.79
CA GLU A 253 17.50 32.45 16.76
C GLU A 253 17.89 31.98 15.35
N ALA A 254 17.08 32.33 14.34
CA ALA A 254 17.31 31.90 12.95
C ALA A 254 18.70 32.30 12.43
N ASN A 255 19.13 33.53 12.72
CA ASN A 255 20.41 34.06 12.24
C ASN A 255 21.62 33.30 12.81
N ASP A 256 21.55 32.89 14.07
CA ASP A 256 22.63 32.14 14.73
C ASP A 256 22.76 30.73 14.14
N LEU A 257 21.63 30.12 13.79
CA LEU A 257 21.60 28.83 13.10
C LEU A 257 22.20 28.97 11.69
N LEU A 258 21.73 29.94 10.91
CA LEU A 258 22.17 30.13 9.53
C LEU A 258 23.64 30.55 9.42
N ALA A 259 24.19 31.24 10.42
CA ALA A 259 25.61 31.58 10.49
C ALA A 259 26.55 30.36 10.48
N CYS A 260 26.02 29.15 10.72
CA CYS A 260 26.79 27.91 10.67
C CYS A 260 27.02 27.38 9.25
N PHE A 261 26.42 28.00 8.22
CA PHE A 261 26.41 27.51 6.84
C PHE A 261 26.82 28.56 5.82
N ALA A 262 27.22 28.11 4.63
CA ALA A 262 27.51 29.02 3.52
C ALA A 262 26.23 29.76 3.07
N PRO A 263 26.33 31.04 2.64
CA PRO A 263 25.15 31.83 2.28
C PRO A 263 24.31 31.25 1.12
N ASP A 264 24.94 30.49 0.23
CA ASP A 264 24.38 29.85 -0.97
C ASP A 264 23.98 28.38 -0.74
N ALA A 265 24.27 27.82 0.44
CA ALA A 265 23.88 26.45 0.77
C ALA A 265 22.34 26.29 0.70
N PRO A 266 21.80 25.27 -0.02
CA PRO A 266 20.37 25.10 -0.12
C PRO A 266 19.75 24.87 1.26
N ARG A 267 18.76 25.69 1.62
CA ARG A 267 18.13 25.68 2.94
C ARG A 267 17.01 24.66 3.00
N LEU A 268 17.04 23.81 4.02
CA LEU A 268 16.12 22.68 4.21
C LEU A 268 15.51 22.72 5.60
N PRO A 269 14.32 23.32 5.78
CA PRO A 269 13.59 23.26 7.04
C PRO A 269 13.28 21.82 7.45
N ILE A 270 13.62 21.44 8.68
CA ILE A 270 13.27 20.14 9.28
C ILE A 270 12.17 20.37 10.31
N LEU A 271 10.92 20.08 9.94
CA LEU A 271 9.76 20.25 10.83
C LEU A 271 9.62 19.02 11.73
N PHE A 272 9.68 19.20 13.05
CA PHE A 272 9.52 18.12 14.02
C PHE A 272 8.67 18.54 15.21
N TYR A 273 8.17 17.57 15.97
CA TYR A 273 7.32 17.89 17.11
C TYR A 273 8.11 18.46 18.28
N ARG A 274 7.57 19.52 18.88
CA ARG A 274 8.02 20.06 20.17
C ARG A 274 8.08 18.97 21.24
N SER A 275 7.12 18.03 21.24
CA SER A 275 7.10 16.92 22.20
C SER A 275 8.36 16.06 22.15
N MET A 276 9.04 15.94 21.00
CA MET A 276 10.32 15.23 20.90
C MET A 276 11.42 15.97 21.66
N LEU A 277 11.48 17.31 21.59
CA LEU A 277 12.41 18.10 22.41
C LEU A 277 12.12 17.95 23.90
N LEU A 278 10.84 18.00 24.27
CA LEU A 278 10.45 17.89 25.68
C LEU A 278 10.81 16.53 26.27
N ALA A 279 10.72 15.48 25.45
CA ALA A 279 11.03 14.10 25.81
C ALA A 279 12.52 13.74 25.72
N ASN A 280 13.37 14.69 25.29
CA ASN A 280 14.76 14.42 24.90
C ASN A 280 14.91 13.30 23.85
N ASP A 281 13.97 13.24 22.90
CA ASP A 281 13.85 12.21 21.86
C ASP A 281 14.19 12.78 20.46
N ALA A 282 15.08 13.78 20.42
CA ALA A 282 15.45 14.51 19.21
C ALA A 282 16.67 13.93 18.46
N ALA A 283 17.27 12.83 18.94
CA ALA A 283 18.42 12.19 18.32
C ALA A 283 18.24 11.88 16.81
N PRO A 284 17.06 11.46 16.32
CA PRO A 284 16.84 11.29 14.87
C PRO A 284 17.00 12.59 14.07
N ILE A 285 16.59 13.73 14.65
CA ILE A 285 16.69 15.05 14.02
C ILE A 285 18.14 15.50 13.97
N GLU A 286 18.91 15.24 15.04
CA GLU A 286 20.35 15.52 15.07
C GLU A 286 21.11 14.70 14.03
N ALA A 287 20.81 13.41 13.90
CA ALA A 287 21.43 12.54 12.90
C ALA A 287 21.13 13.03 11.47
N LEU A 288 19.88 13.39 11.19
CA LEU A 288 19.48 13.95 9.89
C LEU A 288 20.18 15.28 9.60
N PHE A 289 20.26 16.17 10.59
CA PHE A 289 20.96 17.45 10.49
C PHE A 289 22.43 17.26 10.11
N GLU A 290 23.16 16.38 10.81
CA GLU A 290 24.57 16.14 10.52
C GLU A 290 24.79 15.49 9.14
N ALA A 291 23.93 14.54 8.74
CA ALA A 291 24.02 13.90 7.42
C ALA A 291 23.75 14.88 6.25
N LEU A 292 22.80 15.81 6.42
CA LEU A 292 22.53 16.88 5.44
C LEU A 292 23.68 17.89 5.36
N LYS A 293 24.19 18.33 6.52
CA LYS A 293 25.31 19.25 6.61
C LYS A 293 26.56 18.71 5.91
N LYS A 294 26.85 17.41 6.07
CA LYS A 294 27.98 16.74 5.39
C LYS A 294 27.88 16.77 3.86
N ARG A 295 26.67 16.86 3.29
CA ARG A 295 26.42 16.99 1.85
C ARG A 295 26.32 18.44 1.37
N GLY A 296 26.66 19.40 2.23
CA GLY A 296 26.71 20.83 1.88
C GLY A 296 25.36 21.54 1.94
N PHE A 297 24.33 20.93 2.53
CA PHE A 297 23.05 21.61 2.76
C PHE A 297 23.08 22.46 4.04
N ALA A 298 22.15 23.41 4.12
CA ALA A 298 21.84 24.15 5.35
C ALA A 298 20.53 23.61 5.97
N PRO A 299 20.58 22.51 6.74
CA PRO A 299 19.42 22.02 7.49
C PRO A 299 19.01 23.02 8.58
N VAL A 300 17.71 23.29 8.67
CA VAL A 300 17.13 24.25 9.64
C VAL A 300 16.06 23.54 10.46
N PRO A 301 16.41 22.90 11.60
CA PRO A 301 15.42 22.27 12.46
C PRO A 301 14.46 23.29 13.09
N ILE A 302 13.16 23.06 12.90
CA ILE A 302 12.06 23.86 13.42
C ILE A 302 11.12 22.93 14.19
N PHE A 303 10.96 23.20 15.49
CA PHE A 303 9.99 22.47 16.29
C PHE A 303 8.64 23.18 16.31
N VAL A 304 7.55 22.42 16.35
CA VAL A 304 6.17 22.93 16.45
C VAL A 304 5.30 22.07 17.37
N GLY A 305 4.28 22.66 17.99
CA GLY A 305 3.24 21.91 18.74
C GLY A 305 2.46 20.96 17.85
N GLY A 306 1.97 21.46 16.72
CA GLY A 306 1.38 20.69 15.64
C GLY A 306 0.95 21.57 14.48
N LEU A 307 0.91 21.00 13.27
CA LEU A 307 0.55 21.73 12.04
C LEU A 307 -0.96 22.01 11.87
N LYS A 308 -1.73 21.90 12.95
CA LYS A 308 -3.14 22.33 13.02
C LYS A 308 -3.34 23.58 13.87
N GLU A 309 -2.30 23.99 14.59
CA GLU A 309 -2.34 25.18 15.44
C GLU A 309 -2.08 26.43 14.59
N PRO A 310 -2.95 27.46 14.63
CA PRO A 310 -2.78 28.67 13.80
C PRO A 310 -1.42 29.35 13.97
N ASP A 311 -0.92 29.48 15.19
CA ASP A 311 0.37 30.11 15.48
C ASP A 311 1.55 29.30 14.90
N ALA A 312 1.48 27.97 14.96
CA ALA A 312 2.51 27.10 14.40
C ALA A 312 2.51 27.15 12.87
N LEU A 313 1.32 27.17 12.25
CA LEU A 313 1.16 27.32 10.80
C LEU A 313 1.76 28.66 10.33
N ALA A 314 1.40 29.77 10.98
CA ALA A 314 1.92 31.09 10.64
C ALA A 314 3.45 31.16 10.78
N PHE A 315 4.01 30.58 11.84
CA PHE A 315 5.46 30.53 12.04
C PHE A 315 6.16 29.73 10.92
N VAL A 316 5.64 28.54 10.59
CA VAL A 316 6.24 27.69 9.54
C VAL A 316 6.14 28.36 8.17
N GLU A 317 5.00 28.95 7.83
CA GLU A 317 4.79 29.63 6.55
C GLU A 317 5.76 30.81 6.37
N GLN A 318 5.92 31.62 7.43
CA GLN A 318 6.89 32.71 7.45
C GLN A 318 8.34 32.20 7.34
N ALA A 319 8.71 31.19 8.12
CA ALA A 319 10.05 30.62 8.11
C ALA A 319 10.42 30.03 6.74
N VAL A 320 9.50 29.30 6.10
CA VAL A 320 9.72 28.71 4.77
C VAL A 320 9.98 29.80 3.72
N SER A 321 9.21 30.89 3.77
CA SER A 321 9.34 32.05 2.90
C SER A 321 10.69 32.76 3.10
N ASP A 322 11.04 33.11 4.34
CA ASP A 322 12.29 33.81 4.67
C ASP A 322 13.53 33.00 4.31
N LEU A 323 13.44 31.67 4.44
CA LEU A 323 14.53 30.77 4.11
C LEU A 323 14.71 30.59 2.59
N LYS A 324 13.71 30.91 1.76
CA LYS A 324 13.70 30.54 0.32
C LYS A 324 13.99 29.03 0.15
N SER A 325 13.22 28.23 0.87
CA SER A 325 13.51 26.81 1.10
C SER A 325 13.57 26.01 -0.20
N ALA A 326 14.58 25.15 -0.33
CA ALA A 326 14.72 24.28 -1.50
C ALA A 326 13.68 23.13 -1.47
N ALA A 327 13.48 22.56 -0.28
CA ALA A 327 12.48 21.56 0.06
C ALA A 327 12.19 21.60 1.57
N ILE A 328 11.02 21.11 2.01
CA ILE A 328 10.64 20.98 3.42
C ILE A 328 10.79 19.51 3.82
N LEU A 329 11.44 19.25 4.96
CA LEU A 329 11.63 17.91 5.52
C LEU A 329 10.73 17.76 6.76
N SER A 330 9.58 17.11 6.63
CA SER A 330 8.63 16.95 7.73
C SER A 330 8.79 15.60 8.40
N THR A 331 9.09 15.60 9.71
CA THR A 331 9.00 14.43 10.59
C THR A 331 7.73 14.42 11.44
N THR A 332 6.87 15.44 11.29
CA THR A 332 5.56 15.46 11.94
C THR A 332 4.64 14.39 11.33
N ALA A 333 3.84 13.76 12.18
CA ALA A 333 2.78 12.85 11.78
C ALA A 333 1.51 13.65 11.42
N PHE A 334 0.54 13.00 10.77
CA PHE A 334 -0.75 13.55 10.37
C PHE A 334 -0.70 14.62 9.26
N ALA A 335 -1.87 14.84 8.65
CA ALA A 335 -2.12 15.94 7.73
C ALA A 335 -2.18 17.29 8.47
N SER A 336 -1.71 18.38 7.83
CA SER A 336 -1.85 19.75 8.31
C SER A 336 -3.30 20.22 8.30
N GLY A 337 -4.13 19.60 7.44
CA GLY A 337 -5.48 20.07 7.15
C GLY A 337 -5.48 21.18 6.09
N THR A 338 -6.68 21.56 5.69
CA THR A 338 -6.92 22.57 4.66
C THR A 338 -7.59 23.81 5.25
N ASP A 339 -7.33 24.96 4.64
CA ASP A 339 -8.07 26.19 4.90
C ASP A 339 -9.45 26.21 4.20
N GLY A 340 -10.14 27.36 4.26
CA GLY A 340 -11.45 27.55 3.63
C GLY A 340 -11.45 27.45 2.09
N ASN A 341 -10.29 27.51 1.44
CA ASN A 341 -10.12 27.33 0.00
C ASN A 341 -9.74 25.88 -0.37
N GLY A 342 -9.66 24.99 0.62
CA GLY A 342 -9.20 23.62 0.42
C GLY A 342 -7.70 23.52 0.15
N GLU A 343 -6.91 24.53 0.56
CA GLU A 343 -5.45 24.53 0.40
C GLU A 343 -4.76 24.18 1.72
N THR A 344 -3.76 23.32 1.63
CA THR A 344 -2.85 23.04 2.74
C THR A 344 -1.81 24.15 2.85
N ILE A 345 -1.08 24.21 3.98
CA ILE A 345 0.08 25.10 4.10
C ILE A 345 1.12 24.86 2.99
N PHE A 346 1.26 23.62 2.54
CA PHE A 346 2.24 23.26 1.53
C PHE A 346 1.83 23.73 0.14
N ASP A 347 0.53 23.69 -0.17
CA ASP A 347 -0.01 24.23 -1.41
C ASP A 347 0.30 25.73 -1.57
N ARG A 348 0.17 26.51 -0.48
CA ARG A 348 0.47 27.95 -0.48
C ARG A 348 1.97 28.25 -0.63
N THR A 349 2.83 27.41 -0.05
CA THR A 349 4.29 27.60 -0.18
C THR A 349 4.84 27.19 -1.55
N GLY A 350 4.21 26.22 -2.22
CA GLY A 350 4.68 25.66 -3.49
C GLY A 350 6.00 24.87 -3.41
N VAL A 351 6.54 24.65 -2.20
CA VAL A 351 7.82 23.98 -1.95
C VAL A 351 7.57 22.47 -1.73
N PRO A 352 8.34 21.58 -2.39
CA PRO A 352 8.16 20.13 -2.23
C PRO A 352 8.41 19.71 -0.79
N VAL A 353 7.58 18.80 -0.29
CA VAL A 353 7.60 18.33 1.09
C VAL A 353 7.94 16.85 1.13
N PHE A 354 8.95 16.50 1.90
CA PHE A 354 9.35 15.12 2.17
C PHE A 354 8.84 14.68 3.53
N GLN A 355 8.07 13.60 3.56
CA GLN A 355 7.68 12.93 4.79
C GLN A 355 8.77 11.96 5.22
N ILE A 356 9.38 12.24 6.37
CA ILE A 356 10.39 11.42 7.01
C ILE A 356 9.76 10.76 8.24
N VAL A 357 9.94 9.46 8.40
CA VAL A 357 9.28 8.68 9.46
C VAL A 357 10.22 8.53 10.66
N VAL A 358 9.75 9.03 11.81
CA VAL A 358 10.30 8.75 13.15
C VAL A 358 9.34 7.75 13.78
N ALA A 359 9.61 6.44 13.60
CA ALA A 359 8.61 5.41 13.81
C ALA A 359 8.38 5.11 15.30
N THR A 360 7.13 4.91 15.70
CA THR A 360 6.79 4.34 17.01
C THR A 360 7.00 2.81 17.04
N THR A 361 7.06 2.20 15.86
CA THR A 361 7.42 0.80 15.64
C THR A 361 8.78 0.49 16.26
N ARG A 362 8.87 -0.63 16.99
CA ARG A 362 10.14 -1.07 17.59
C ARG A 362 11.12 -1.55 16.53
N ARG A 363 12.42 -1.38 16.80
CA ARG A 363 13.49 -1.74 15.86
C ARG A 363 13.52 -3.24 15.53
N ASP A 364 13.32 -4.10 16.53
CA ASP A 364 13.20 -5.56 16.38
C ASP A 364 12.03 -5.91 15.45
N GLY A 365 10.84 -5.38 15.74
CA GLY A 365 9.64 -5.57 14.92
C GLY A 365 9.80 -5.08 13.48
N TRP A 366 10.46 -3.93 13.26
CA TRP A 366 10.77 -3.46 11.90
C TRP A 366 11.75 -4.39 11.19
N THR A 367 12.79 -4.88 11.88
CA THR A 367 13.83 -5.74 11.29
C THR A 367 13.21 -7.06 10.81
N GLU A 368 12.47 -7.73 11.69
CA GLU A 368 11.93 -9.07 11.49
C GLU A 368 10.72 -9.09 10.55
N ASN A 369 9.89 -8.04 10.55
CA ASN A 369 8.64 -8.03 9.79
C ASN A 369 8.81 -7.46 8.37
N ARG A 370 8.18 -8.12 7.37
CA ARG A 370 8.12 -7.65 5.97
C ARG A 370 7.19 -6.45 5.75
N ARG A 371 6.29 -6.16 6.69
CA ARG A 371 5.38 -5.00 6.63
C ARG A 371 6.08 -3.66 6.83
N GLY A 372 7.22 -3.66 7.53
CA GLY A 372 7.95 -2.44 7.88
C GLY A 372 7.32 -1.69 9.07
N LEU A 373 6.18 -1.02 8.86
CA LEU A 373 5.52 -0.22 9.90
C LEU A 373 4.33 -0.94 10.54
N ASN A 374 4.09 -0.67 11.82
CA ASN A 374 2.84 -1.07 12.48
C ASN A 374 1.62 -0.31 11.87
N PRO A 375 0.38 -0.77 12.09
CA PRO A 375 -0.81 -0.13 11.49
C PRO A 375 -0.98 1.35 11.85
N ALA A 376 -0.60 1.75 13.07
CA ALA A 376 -0.73 3.12 13.53
C ALA A 376 0.26 4.04 12.80
N ASP A 377 1.53 3.66 12.71
CA ASP A 377 2.58 4.39 12.01
C ASP A 377 2.28 4.49 10.51
N LEU A 378 1.80 3.40 9.87
CA LEU A 378 1.38 3.45 8.47
C LEU A 378 0.31 4.53 8.27
N ALA A 379 -0.70 4.60 9.13
CA ALA A 379 -1.73 5.63 8.99
C ALA A 379 -1.19 7.05 9.28
N MET A 380 -0.45 7.22 10.39
CA MET A 380 -0.02 8.52 10.90
C MET A 380 1.12 9.14 10.07
N HIS A 381 2.07 8.34 9.60
CA HIS A 381 3.27 8.80 8.92
C HIS A 381 3.26 8.57 7.42
N VAL A 382 2.28 7.85 6.87
CA VAL A 382 2.20 7.58 5.43
C VAL A 382 0.87 8.03 4.86
N VAL A 383 -0.24 7.37 5.23
CA VAL A 383 -1.56 7.63 4.62
C VAL A 383 -2.04 9.08 4.84
N LEU A 384 -2.00 9.58 6.07
CA LEU A 384 -2.47 10.94 6.36
C LEU A 384 -1.56 12.00 5.74
N PRO A 385 -0.22 11.89 5.78
CA PRO A 385 0.67 12.77 5.02
C PRO A 385 0.48 12.76 3.50
N GLU A 386 -0.01 11.67 2.89
CA GLU A 386 -0.36 11.65 1.46
C GLU A 386 -1.46 12.69 1.14
N LEU A 387 -2.37 12.99 2.09
CA LEU A 387 -3.42 14.02 1.93
C LEU A 387 -2.86 15.44 1.82
N ASP A 388 -1.64 15.66 2.30
CA ASP A 388 -0.91 16.92 2.17
C ASP A 388 -0.01 16.94 0.93
N GLY A 389 -0.01 15.88 0.12
CA GLY A 389 0.84 15.75 -1.07
C GLY A 389 2.32 15.49 -0.76
N ARG A 390 2.64 15.10 0.48
CA ARG A 390 4.04 14.85 0.90
C ARG A 390 4.61 13.61 0.20
N ILE A 391 5.89 13.68 -0.17
CA ILE A 391 6.65 12.61 -0.80
C ILE A 391 7.30 11.77 0.30
N LEU A 392 7.05 10.45 0.35
CA LEU A 392 7.65 9.60 1.37
C LEU A 392 9.16 9.45 1.15
N ALA A 393 9.96 10.00 2.07
CA ALA A 393 11.42 9.91 2.02
C ALA A 393 11.96 8.64 2.70
N GLY A 394 11.25 8.06 3.66
CA GLY A 394 11.66 6.83 4.35
C GLY A 394 11.65 6.98 5.87
N ALA A 395 11.98 5.90 6.58
CA ALA A 395 12.06 5.88 8.04
C ALA A 395 13.51 6.01 8.50
N ILE A 396 13.78 6.98 9.39
CA ILE A 396 15.15 7.28 9.86
C ILE A 396 15.42 6.78 11.28
N SER A 397 14.38 6.42 12.03
CA SER A 397 14.54 5.94 13.39
C SER A 397 13.41 5.01 13.81
N PHE A 398 13.72 4.16 14.78
CA PHE A 398 12.78 3.22 15.38
C PHE A 398 12.88 3.25 16.89
N LYS A 399 11.81 2.85 17.58
CA LYS A 399 11.82 2.72 19.03
C LYS A 399 12.73 1.57 19.48
N ALA A 400 13.64 1.86 20.41
CA ALA A 400 14.52 0.87 21.02
C ALA A 400 14.68 1.15 22.52
N GLY A 401 14.83 0.08 23.31
CA GLY A 401 14.93 0.14 24.76
C GLY A 401 14.66 -1.23 25.38
N GLU A 402 15.26 -1.47 26.54
CA GLU A 402 15.13 -2.73 27.29
C GLU A 402 13.78 -2.88 28.01
N SER A 403 13.07 -1.77 28.26
CA SER A 403 11.76 -1.75 28.93
C SER A 403 10.82 -0.69 28.35
N SER A 404 9.53 -0.79 28.67
CA SER A 404 8.47 0.18 28.32
C SER A 404 8.78 1.60 28.84
N ALA A 405 9.57 1.72 29.90
CA ALA A 405 9.94 2.98 30.55
C ALA A 405 11.13 3.71 29.89
N ASN A 406 11.90 3.04 29.03
CA ASN A 406 13.12 3.59 28.39
C ASN A 406 13.08 3.50 26.86
N LEU A 407 11.88 3.55 26.27
CA LEU A 407 11.69 3.39 24.84
C LEU A 407 11.91 4.72 24.10
N VAL A 408 13.09 4.91 23.52
CA VAL A 408 13.50 6.13 22.79
C VAL A 408 13.67 5.84 21.30
N ASN A 409 13.54 6.86 20.45
CA ASN A 409 13.81 6.75 19.04
C ASN A 409 15.33 6.75 18.82
N GLN A 410 15.84 5.62 18.31
CA GLN A 410 17.24 5.52 17.90
C GLN A 410 17.34 5.71 16.39
N PRO A 411 18.18 6.65 15.91
CA PRO A 411 18.44 6.80 14.48
C PRO A 411 19.08 5.55 13.90
N GLU A 412 18.67 5.18 12.69
CA GLU A 412 19.23 4.08 11.92
C GLU A 412 20.16 4.67 10.83
N PRO A 413 21.50 4.58 10.98
CA PRO A 413 22.44 5.36 10.18
C PRO A 413 22.30 5.17 8.66
N ASP A 414 22.18 3.93 8.19
CA ASP A 414 22.07 3.68 6.74
C ASP A 414 20.77 4.23 6.15
N ARG A 415 19.70 4.27 6.96
CA ARG A 415 18.42 4.87 6.53
C ARG A 415 18.50 6.39 6.47
N VAL A 416 19.17 7.02 7.44
CA VAL A 416 19.43 8.46 7.43
C VAL A 416 20.19 8.84 6.15
N GLU A 417 21.27 8.13 5.83
CA GLU A 417 22.07 8.38 4.63
C GLU A 417 21.21 8.26 3.36
N GLN A 418 20.38 7.22 3.27
CA GLN A 418 19.54 7.02 2.10
C GLN A 418 18.46 8.09 1.91
N VAL A 419 17.79 8.51 3.00
CA VAL A 419 16.82 9.62 2.97
C VAL A 419 17.50 10.88 2.45
N VAL A 420 18.72 11.15 2.92
CA VAL A 420 19.48 12.32 2.50
C VAL A 420 19.92 12.22 1.03
N ASP A 421 20.32 11.04 0.54
CA ASP A 421 20.65 10.84 -0.87
C ASP A 421 19.46 11.10 -1.79
N ARG A 422 18.25 10.70 -1.37
CA ARG A 422 17.00 11.00 -2.10
C ARG A 422 16.73 12.50 -2.16
N ILE A 423 16.85 13.18 -1.02
CA ILE A 423 16.68 14.65 -0.95
C ILE A 423 17.72 15.33 -1.84
N ALA A 424 18.98 14.89 -1.78
CA ALA A 424 20.06 15.46 -2.58
C ALA A 424 19.82 15.30 -4.09
N ALA A 425 19.37 14.12 -4.53
CA ALA A 425 19.05 13.88 -5.93
C ALA A 425 17.87 14.74 -6.41
N PHE A 426 16.86 14.96 -5.57
CA PHE A 426 15.74 15.84 -5.88
C PHE A 426 16.16 17.32 -5.96
N VAL A 427 16.98 17.79 -5.02
CA VAL A 427 17.53 19.15 -5.06
C VAL A 427 18.43 19.34 -6.27
N ARG A 428 19.20 18.30 -6.66
CA ARG A 428 19.99 18.31 -7.91
C ARG A 428 19.12 18.49 -9.15
N LEU A 429 18.00 17.75 -9.25
CA LEU A 429 17.03 17.91 -10.34
C LEU A 429 16.52 19.36 -10.42
N LYS A 430 16.10 19.90 -9.27
CA LYS A 430 15.57 21.27 -9.16
C LYS A 430 16.60 22.34 -9.54
N ALA A 431 17.86 22.15 -9.14
CA ALA A 431 18.95 23.09 -9.40
C ALA A 431 19.43 23.05 -10.86
N ALA A 432 19.34 21.90 -11.53
CA ALA A 432 19.78 21.76 -12.92
C ALA A 432 18.88 22.57 -13.88
N PRO A 433 19.45 23.36 -14.82
CA PRO A 433 18.69 23.98 -15.90
C PRO A 433 18.00 22.93 -16.77
N ARG A 434 16.79 23.22 -17.29
CA ARG A 434 16.01 22.25 -18.10
C ARG A 434 16.81 21.65 -19.26
N ALA A 435 17.63 22.45 -19.95
CA ALA A 435 18.46 21.98 -21.05
C ALA A 435 19.51 20.92 -20.64
N GLU A 436 19.96 20.92 -19.39
CA GLU A 436 20.96 19.97 -18.85
C GLU A 436 20.32 18.75 -18.16
N ARG A 437 18.99 18.77 -17.96
CA ARG A 437 18.28 17.70 -17.26
C ARG A 437 18.17 16.45 -18.13
N LYS A 438 18.92 15.44 -17.73
CA LYS A 438 18.82 14.06 -18.22
C LYS A 438 17.65 13.31 -17.59
N ILE A 439 16.67 12.89 -18.39
CA ILE A 439 15.47 12.19 -17.92
C ILE A 439 15.38 10.81 -18.55
N VAL A 440 15.13 9.78 -17.73
CA VAL A 440 14.84 8.43 -18.21
C VAL A 440 13.34 8.19 -18.14
N ILE A 441 12.70 7.98 -19.29
CA ILE A 441 11.29 7.63 -19.41
C ILE A 441 11.18 6.09 -19.48
N LEU A 442 10.56 5.47 -18.48
CA LEU A 442 10.35 4.03 -18.41
C LEU A 442 8.97 3.65 -18.94
N MET A 443 8.97 2.84 -19.99
CA MET A 443 7.77 2.21 -20.52
C MET A 443 7.55 0.82 -19.88
N PRO A 444 6.30 0.41 -19.64
CA PRO A 444 6.00 -0.88 -19.07
C PRO A 444 6.18 -1.97 -20.14
N ASP A 445 6.80 -3.08 -19.74
CA ASP A 445 6.92 -4.27 -20.59
C ASP A 445 6.62 -5.55 -19.79
N TYR A 446 5.89 -5.46 -18.67
CA TYR A 446 5.45 -6.64 -17.92
C TYR A 446 4.00 -6.99 -18.29
N PRO A 447 3.67 -8.27 -18.59
CA PRO A 447 4.52 -9.47 -18.60
C PRO A 447 5.27 -9.73 -19.92
N SER A 448 5.44 -8.71 -20.78
CA SER A 448 6.06 -8.80 -22.12
C SER A 448 5.38 -9.91 -22.93
N ALA A 449 4.05 -9.89 -22.90
CA ALA A 449 3.23 -10.71 -23.76
C ALA A 449 3.45 -10.29 -25.22
N PRO A 450 3.50 -11.23 -26.18
CA PRO A 450 3.77 -10.93 -27.59
C PRO A 450 2.85 -9.82 -28.12
N GLY A 451 3.43 -8.81 -28.77
CA GLY A 451 2.70 -7.67 -29.32
C GLY A 451 2.12 -6.70 -28.29
N ARG A 452 2.55 -6.72 -27.02
CA ARG A 452 2.00 -5.85 -25.96
C ARG A 452 3.06 -5.03 -25.22
N THR A 453 4.15 -4.67 -25.89
CA THR A 453 5.14 -3.73 -25.35
C THR A 453 4.52 -2.35 -25.14
N GLY A 454 4.78 -1.73 -24.00
CA GLY A 454 4.17 -0.45 -23.63
C GLY A 454 2.69 -0.56 -23.24
N TYR A 455 2.18 -1.75 -22.93
CA TYR A 455 0.77 -1.91 -22.57
C TYR A 455 0.49 -1.41 -21.14
N ALA A 456 -0.46 -0.49 -21.03
CA ALA A 456 -1.04 -0.07 -19.75
C ALA A 456 -2.56 0.10 -19.90
N VAL A 457 -3.30 -0.26 -18.86
CA VAL A 457 -4.77 -0.17 -18.87
C VAL A 457 -5.19 1.28 -19.02
N GLY A 458 -5.98 1.56 -20.07
CA GLY A 458 -6.61 2.86 -20.30
C GLY A 458 -5.67 3.99 -20.73
N LEU A 459 -4.41 3.70 -21.08
CA LEU A 459 -3.45 4.70 -21.52
C LEU A 459 -2.73 4.23 -22.79
N ASP A 460 -2.61 5.12 -23.77
CA ASP A 460 -1.72 4.95 -24.90
C ASP A 460 -0.31 5.40 -24.52
N VAL A 461 0.46 4.48 -23.93
CA VAL A 461 1.80 4.78 -23.41
C VAL A 461 2.73 5.27 -24.51
N PRO A 462 2.91 4.57 -25.66
CA PRO A 462 3.84 5.06 -26.69
C PRO A 462 3.47 6.47 -27.19
N GLN A 463 2.19 6.73 -27.44
CA GLN A 463 1.76 8.06 -27.88
C GLN A 463 1.90 9.10 -26.77
N SER A 464 1.61 8.75 -25.52
CA SER A 464 1.79 9.62 -24.36
C SER A 464 3.25 10.00 -24.17
N VAL A 465 4.20 9.07 -24.38
CA VAL A 465 5.64 9.35 -24.34
C VAL A 465 6.04 10.34 -25.42
N LEU A 466 5.54 10.19 -26.66
CA LEU A 466 5.78 11.17 -27.73
C LEU A 466 5.24 12.57 -27.38
N VAL A 467 4.06 12.63 -26.78
CA VAL A 467 3.48 13.90 -26.31
C VAL A 467 4.35 14.51 -25.21
N MET A 468 4.76 13.73 -24.21
CA MET A 468 5.67 14.20 -23.15
C MET A 468 6.98 14.73 -23.74
N MET A 469 7.58 14.03 -24.69
CA MET A 469 8.81 14.45 -25.38
C MET A 469 8.63 15.79 -26.09
N ARG A 470 7.52 15.97 -26.82
CA ARG A 470 7.21 17.24 -27.51
C ARG A 470 7.01 18.38 -26.52
N GLU A 471 6.30 18.13 -25.41
CA GLU A 471 6.09 19.13 -24.37
C GLU A 471 7.39 19.50 -23.63
N LEU A 472 8.26 18.52 -23.37
CA LEU A 472 9.60 18.77 -22.83
C LEU A 472 10.46 19.59 -23.80
N SER A 473 10.38 19.33 -25.11
CA SER A 473 11.04 20.14 -26.14
C SER A 473 10.61 21.61 -26.06
N VAL A 474 9.30 21.86 -26.06
CA VAL A 474 8.73 23.21 -25.94
C VAL A 474 9.13 23.88 -24.62
N ALA A 475 9.22 23.09 -23.54
CA ALA A 475 9.63 23.56 -22.23
C ALA A 475 11.14 23.88 -22.10
N GLY A 476 11.95 23.62 -23.13
CA GLY A 476 13.38 23.95 -23.21
C GLY A 476 14.33 22.85 -22.75
N TYR A 477 13.89 21.59 -22.74
CA TYR A 477 14.79 20.44 -22.56
C TYR A 477 15.56 20.16 -23.85
N ASP A 478 16.80 19.66 -23.72
CA ASP A 478 17.60 19.24 -24.87
C ASP A 478 17.09 17.89 -25.40
N ILE A 479 16.38 17.94 -26.53
CA ILE A 479 15.77 16.79 -27.17
C ILE A 479 15.86 16.94 -28.69
N SER A 480 16.26 15.87 -29.37
CA SER A 480 16.38 15.80 -30.83
C SER A 480 15.71 14.54 -31.36
N ASP A 481 15.43 14.52 -32.66
CA ASP A 481 15.03 13.29 -33.38
C ASP A 481 13.82 12.56 -32.79
N ILE A 482 12.84 13.31 -32.27
CA ILE A 482 11.59 12.74 -31.72
C ILE A 482 10.88 11.94 -32.82
N PRO A 483 10.54 10.66 -32.60
CA PRO A 483 9.85 9.86 -33.60
C PRO A 483 8.49 10.46 -34.00
N GLU A 484 8.10 10.26 -35.26
CA GLU A 484 6.84 10.79 -35.78
C GLU A 484 5.64 9.99 -35.25
N THR A 485 5.77 8.67 -35.20
CA THR A 485 4.70 7.74 -34.79
C THR A 485 5.10 6.84 -33.63
N SER A 486 4.10 6.31 -32.93
CA SER A 486 4.27 5.30 -31.87
C SER A 486 4.97 4.03 -32.36
N ARG A 487 4.79 3.65 -33.63
CA ARG A 487 5.46 2.47 -34.22
C ARG A 487 6.96 2.73 -34.35
N ASP A 488 7.34 3.90 -34.86
CA ASP A 488 8.75 4.29 -34.98
C ASP A 488 9.45 4.29 -33.62
N LEU A 489 8.79 4.82 -32.58
CA LEU A 489 9.32 4.77 -31.21
C LEU A 489 9.58 3.35 -30.73
N LEU A 490 8.64 2.42 -30.98
CA LEU A 490 8.82 1.01 -30.60
C LEU A 490 9.90 0.33 -31.45
N ASP A 491 10.08 0.72 -32.70
CA ASP A 491 11.15 0.20 -33.58
C ASP A 491 12.53 0.62 -33.06
N HIS A 492 12.68 1.86 -32.59
CA HIS A 492 13.89 2.32 -31.91
C HIS A 492 14.21 1.53 -30.62
N LEU A 493 13.20 0.94 -29.97
CA LEU A 493 13.36 0.14 -28.75
C LEU A 493 13.50 -1.37 -29.01
N SER A 494 13.44 -1.80 -30.28
CA SER A 494 13.47 -3.22 -30.65
C SER A 494 14.82 -3.90 -30.39
N ALA A 495 15.92 -3.14 -30.43
CA ALA A 495 17.28 -3.63 -30.22
C ALA A 495 17.87 -3.19 -28.87
N LYS A 496 18.77 -4.00 -28.33
CA LYS A 496 19.57 -3.63 -27.14
C LYS A 496 20.73 -2.73 -27.58
N SER A 497 20.84 -1.53 -27.01
CA SER A 497 21.76 -0.48 -27.46
C SER A 497 22.63 0.12 -26.35
N ALA A 498 22.09 0.36 -25.14
CA ALA A 498 22.89 0.82 -24.00
C ALA A 498 23.78 -0.29 -23.47
N THR A 499 24.93 0.11 -22.94
CA THR A 499 25.93 -0.80 -22.38
C THR A 499 26.31 -0.41 -20.97
N HIS A 500 26.41 -1.39 -20.07
CA HIS A 500 27.06 -1.26 -18.77
C HIS A 500 28.11 -2.36 -18.61
N ALA A 501 29.38 -1.97 -18.49
CA ALA A 501 30.48 -2.92 -18.44
C ALA A 501 30.46 -3.70 -17.12
N LEU A 502 30.72 -5.01 -17.17
CA LEU A 502 30.82 -5.85 -15.98
C LEU A 502 31.87 -5.32 -14.99
N ALA A 503 32.97 -4.73 -15.48
CA ALA A 503 34.00 -4.14 -14.63
C ALA A 503 33.52 -2.94 -13.80
N ALA A 504 32.43 -2.27 -14.20
CA ALA A 504 31.79 -1.19 -13.46
C ALA A 504 30.60 -1.66 -12.61
N TYR A 505 30.17 -2.92 -12.78
CA TYR A 505 29.04 -3.49 -12.08
C TYR A 505 29.42 -3.85 -10.64
N SER A 506 28.66 -3.31 -9.69
CA SER A 506 28.77 -3.69 -8.28
C SER A 506 27.73 -4.75 -7.96
N SER A 507 28.16 -5.97 -7.67
CA SER A 507 27.25 -7.06 -7.36
C SER A 507 26.60 -6.92 -5.97
N VAL A 508 25.47 -7.58 -5.80
CA VAL A 508 24.74 -7.64 -4.53
C VAL A 508 24.78 -9.09 -4.04
N PRO A 509 25.25 -9.39 -2.82
CA PRO A 509 25.44 -10.77 -2.36
C PRO A 509 24.19 -11.66 -2.46
N MET A 510 23.01 -11.10 -2.16
CA MET A 510 21.74 -11.84 -2.30
C MET A 510 21.42 -12.20 -3.76
N VAL A 511 21.78 -11.34 -4.70
CA VAL A 511 21.57 -11.59 -6.14
C VAL A 511 22.51 -12.69 -6.61
N GLU A 512 23.79 -12.63 -6.21
CA GLU A 512 24.75 -13.70 -6.54
C GLU A 512 24.33 -15.05 -5.97
N ALA A 513 23.81 -15.07 -4.74
CA ALA A 513 23.31 -16.30 -4.11
C ALA A 513 22.12 -16.92 -4.87
N ALA A 514 21.28 -16.09 -5.50
CA ALA A 514 20.10 -16.55 -6.24
C ALA A 514 20.39 -16.91 -7.71
N TRP A 515 21.31 -16.18 -8.35
CA TRP A 515 21.52 -16.22 -9.80
C TRP A 515 22.91 -16.66 -10.24
N GLY A 516 23.84 -16.89 -9.31
CA GLY A 516 25.23 -17.23 -9.60
C GLY A 516 26.11 -16.00 -9.80
N THR A 517 27.21 -16.14 -10.53
CA THR A 517 28.10 -15.01 -10.80
C THR A 517 27.51 -14.09 -11.87
N PRO A 518 27.81 -12.78 -11.88
CA PRO A 518 27.29 -11.86 -12.88
C PRO A 518 27.63 -12.25 -14.32
N GLU A 519 28.75 -12.95 -14.54
CA GLU A 519 29.19 -13.52 -15.81
C GLU A 519 28.20 -14.55 -16.41
N ALA A 520 27.33 -15.12 -15.58
CA ALA A 520 26.35 -16.12 -16.00
C ALA A 520 24.97 -15.52 -16.36
N ASP A 521 24.80 -14.20 -16.24
CA ASP A 521 23.53 -13.53 -16.58
C ASP A 521 23.28 -13.53 -18.09
N GLU A 522 22.07 -13.90 -18.52
CA GLU A 522 21.68 -14.05 -19.93
C GLU A 522 21.71 -12.72 -20.71
N ASP A 523 21.59 -11.58 -20.03
CA ASP A 523 21.65 -10.26 -20.67
C ASP A 523 23.08 -9.69 -20.70
N LEU A 524 24.07 -10.44 -20.23
CA LEU A 524 25.50 -10.13 -20.34
C LEU A 524 26.09 -10.77 -21.60
N GLU A 525 26.60 -9.93 -22.50
CA GLU A 525 27.23 -10.37 -23.75
C GLU A 525 28.59 -9.67 -23.89
N ASP A 526 29.65 -10.43 -24.16
CA ASP A 526 31.04 -9.92 -24.28
C ASP A 526 31.53 -9.10 -23.06
N GLY A 527 31.07 -9.47 -21.85
CA GLY A 527 31.40 -8.74 -20.62
C GLY A 527 30.64 -7.41 -20.44
N ILE A 528 29.55 -7.22 -21.18
CA ILE A 528 28.75 -5.99 -21.19
C ILE A 528 27.26 -6.32 -21.06
N PHE A 529 26.58 -5.69 -20.10
CA PHE A 529 25.12 -5.74 -20.02
C PHE A 529 24.51 -4.84 -21.09
N ARG A 530 23.57 -5.37 -21.89
CA ARG A 530 22.92 -4.63 -22.98
C ARG A 530 21.44 -4.39 -22.72
N PHE A 531 20.95 -3.15 -22.91
CA PHE A 531 19.57 -2.76 -22.57
C PHE A 531 18.79 -2.18 -23.77
N ARG A 532 17.47 -2.40 -23.81
CA ARG A 532 16.55 -1.82 -24.81
C ARG A 532 16.25 -0.37 -24.48
N ILE A 533 16.96 0.55 -25.13
CA ILE A 533 16.80 2.00 -24.94
C ILE A 533 16.89 2.77 -26.26
N ALA A 534 16.34 3.98 -26.27
CA ALA A 534 16.50 4.96 -27.32
C ALA A 534 16.72 6.35 -26.71
N SER A 535 17.77 7.06 -27.15
CA SER A 535 18.13 8.39 -26.65
C SER A 535 17.87 9.48 -27.68
N PHE A 536 17.30 10.58 -27.22
CA PHE A 536 16.81 11.73 -27.98
C PHE A 536 17.35 12.98 -27.28
N GLY A 537 18.63 13.32 -27.50
CA GLY A 537 19.34 14.31 -26.68
C GLY A 537 19.50 13.85 -25.22
N ASN A 538 19.05 14.66 -24.27
CA ASN A 538 19.08 14.35 -22.84
C ASN A 538 17.88 13.51 -22.36
N ILE A 539 16.95 13.15 -23.23
CA ILE A 539 15.81 12.29 -22.90
C ILE A 539 16.09 10.87 -23.40
N THR A 540 15.97 9.88 -22.52
CA THR A 540 16.15 8.46 -22.88
C THR A 540 14.89 7.68 -22.56
N VAL A 541 14.31 7.00 -23.56
CA VAL A 541 13.20 6.08 -23.38
C VAL A 541 13.77 4.67 -23.22
N ALA A 542 13.27 3.90 -22.24
CA ALA A 542 13.81 2.59 -21.92
C ALA A 542 12.72 1.58 -21.53
N LEU A 543 13.00 0.31 -21.81
CA LEU A 543 12.29 -0.84 -21.24
C LEU A 543 13.23 -1.47 -20.19
N ALA A 544 12.75 -1.58 -18.95
CA ALA A 544 13.53 -2.21 -17.89
C ALA A 544 13.80 -3.69 -18.25
N PRO A 545 15.01 -4.23 -17.95
CA PRO A 545 15.27 -5.66 -18.10
C PRO A 545 14.33 -6.50 -17.25
N ASP A 546 14.17 -7.76 -17.63
CA ASP A 546 13.37 -8.68 -16.85
C ASP A 546 13.95 -8.89 -15.46
N ARG A 547 13.06 -8.81 -14.47
CA ARG A 547 13.37 -9.09 -13.07
C ARG A 547 13.76 -10.55 -12.85
N GLY A 548 13.17 -11.49 -13.59
CA GLY A 548 13.36 -12.93 -13.47
C GLY A 548 13.79 -13.58 -14.77
N ARG A 549 13.73 -14.91 -14.86
CA ARG A 549 13.99 -15.64 -16.10
C ARG A 549 12.86 -15.45 -17.08
N ASN A 550 13.17 -15.32 -18.36
CA ASN A 550 12.16 -15.21 -19.42
C ASN A 550 11.18 -16.41 -19.43
N ALA A 551 11.71 -17.62 -19.27
CA ALA A 551 10.91 -18.84 -19.30
C ALA A 551 9.99 -19.04 -18.07
N GLN A 552 10.25 -18.34 -16.96
CA GLN A 552 9.47 -18.41 -15.71
C GLN A 552 9.05 -17.01 -15.26
N ARG A 553 8.89 -16.08 -16.22
CA ARG A 553 8.81 -14.63 -15.96
C ARG A 553 7.74 -14.33 -14.94
N ARG A 554 6.55 -14.89 -15.10
CA ARG A 554 5.42 -14.59 -14.22
C ARG A 554 5.63 -15.16 -12.82
N ALA A 555 6.02 -16.43 -12.70
CA ALA A 555 6.36 -17.04 -11.41
C ALA A 555 7.48 -16.26 -10.67
N ASP A 556 8.56 -15.91 -11.37
CA ASP A 556 9.69 -15.18 -10.80
C ASP A 556 9.30 -13.75 -10.39
N TYR A 557 8.47 -13.05 -11.19
CA TYR A 557 7.98 -11.70 -10.86
C TYR A 557 7.07 -11.69 -9.64
N HIS A 558 6.25 -12.72 -9.49
CA HIS A 558 5.38 -12.90 -8.34
C HIS A 558 6.06 -13.61 -7.17
N SER A 559 7.34 -13.99 -7.28
CA SER A 559 8.09 -14.50 -6.14
C SER A 559 8.56 -13.33 -5.26
N PRO A 560 8.20 -13.30 -3.97
CA PRO A 560 8.51 -12.18 -3.09
C PRO A 560 9.94 -12.17 -2.59
N ASP A 561 10.60 -13.32 -2.62
CA ASP A 561 11.93 -13.52 -2.03
C ASP A 561 13.01 -13.61 -3.09
N LEU A 562 12.63 -13.93 -4.33
CA LEU A 562 13.56 -14.04 -5.44
C LEU A 562 14.14 -12.66 -5.77
N PRO A 563 15.44 -12.41 -5.56
CA PRO A 563 16.09 -11.18 -5.98
C PRO A 563 15.92 -10.94 -7.49
N PRO A 564 15.91 -9.70 -7.98
CA PRO A 564 16.04 -9.45 -9.42
C PRO A 564 17.37 -9.97 -9.97
N ARG A 565 17.43 -10.29 -11.26
CA ARG A 565 18.67 -10.68 -11.96
C ARG A 565 19.73 -9.57 -11.96
N HIS A 566 20.99 -9.93 -12.25
CA HIS A 566 22.08 -8.95 -12.32
C HIS A 566 21.81 -7.86 -13.34
N ALA A 567 21.20 -8.20 -14.49
CA ALA A 567 20.81 -7.25 -15.53
C ALA A 567 19.99 -6.06 -15.03
N LEU A 568 19.01 -6.30 -14.14
CA LEU A 568 18.16 -5.22 -13.62
C LEU A 568 18.88 -4.36 -12.57
N ILE A 569 19.81 -4.95 -11.79
CA ILE A 569 20.70 -4.18 -10.91
C ILE A 569 21.66 -3.30 -11.73
N ALA A 570 22.25 -3.88 -12.78
CA ALA A 570 23.14 -3.18 -13.70
C ALA A 570 22.41 -2.04 -14.42
N PHE A 571 21.13 -2.23 -14.76
CA PHE A 571 20.29 -1.16 -15.31
C PHE A 571 20.08 0.00 -14.32
N GLY A 572 19.83 -0.30 -13.04
CA GLY A 572 19.77 0.70 -11.97
C GLY A 572 21.07 1.49 -11.80
N GLN A 573 22.21 0.80 -11.79
CA GLN A 573 23.55 1.42 -11.72
C GLN A 573 23.83 2.25 -12.98
N TRP A 574 23.51 1.74 -14.16
CA TRP A 574 23.62 2.48 -15.42
C TRP A 574 22.82 3.79 -15.38
N MET A 575 21.56 3.78 -14.94
CA MET A 575 20.75 5.00 -14.83
C MET A 575 21.40 6.06 -13.93
N ARG A 576 21.98 5.64 -12.80
CA ARG A 576 22.55 6.56 -11.81
C ARG A 576 23.96 7.04 -12.13
N GLU A 577 24.80 6.16 -12.65
CA GLU A 577 26.25 6.38 -12.72
C GLU A 577 26.72 6.68 -14.14
N THR A 578 26.15 5.99 -15.13
CA THR A 578 26.50 6.13 -16.56
C THR A 578 25.62 7.20 -17.22
N CYS A 579 24.30 7.01 -17.21
CA CYS A 579 23.35 7.98 -17.73
C CYS A 579 23.33 9.26 -16.86
N ARG A 580 23.60 9.12 -15.56
CA ARG A 580 23.52 10.22 -14.57
C ARG A 580 22.17 10.92 -14.62
N ALA A 581 21.11 10.13 -14.64
CA ALA A 581 19.75 10.63 -14.70
C ALA A 581 19.46 11.61 -13.55
N HIS A 582 18.73 12.67 -13.84
CA HIS A 582 18.20 13.59 -12.85
C HIS A 582 16.87 13.11 -12.29
N ALA A 583 16.06 12.43 -13.10
CA ALA A 583 14.80 11.82 -12.68
C ALA A 583 14.40 10.66 -13.60
N ILE A 584 13.48 9.85 -13.08
CA ILE A 584 12.76 8.81 -13.80
C ILE A 584 11.33 9.31 -14.03
N VAL A 585 10.84 9.22 -15.26
CA VAL A 585 9.41 9.34 -15.58
C VAL A 585 8.88 7.94 -15.89
N HIS A 586 8.19 7.34 -14.93
CA HIS A 586 7.62 6.00 -15.11
C HIS A 586 6.21 6.14 -15.68
N VAL A 587 5.88 5.49 -16.79
CA VAL A 587 4.58 5.70 -17.46
C VAL A 587 3.71 4.44 -17.42
N GLY A 588 2.47 4.55 -16.94
CA GLY A 588 1.49 3.45 -16.94
C GLY A 588 1.50 2.60 -15.65
N ALA A 589 0.34 2.10 -15.23
CA ALA A 589 0.10 1.58 -13.88
C ALA A 589 0.86 0.30 -13.47
N HIS A 590 1.57 -0.39 -14.39
CA HIS A 590 2.19 -1.70 -14.14
C HIS A 590 3.72 -1.67 -14.25
N GLY A 591 4.35 -0.83 -13.44
CA GLY A 591 5.80 -0.79 -13.34
C GLY A 591 6.39 -2.06 -12.73
N THR A 592 7.70 -2.28 -12.91
CA THR A 592 8.40 -3.41 -12.29
C THR A 592 9.08 -3.00 -10.98
N LEU A 593 9.45 -1.72 -10.84
CA LEU A 593 10.37 -1.25 -9.80
C LEU A 593 9.74 -1.22 -8.41
N GLU A 594 8.48 -0.80 -8.34
CA GLU A 594 7.69 -0.72 -7.11
C GLU A 594 7.36 -2.11 -6.53
N TRP A 595 7.34 -3.16 -7.37
CA TRP A 595 7.03 -4.53 -6.98
C TRP A 595 8.28 -5.39 -6.69
N LEU A 596 9.48 -4.82 -6.77
CA LEU A 596 10.70 -5.55 -6.43
C LEU A 596 10.70 -5.97 -4.94
N PRO A 597 11.33 -7.11 -4.58
CA PRO A 597 11.37 -7.67 -3.24
C PRO A 597 11.85 -6.71 -2.17
N GLY A 598 11.22 -6.81 -1.01
CA GLY A 598 11.52 -5.98 0.16
C GLY A 598 10.25 -5.63 0.93
N LYS A 599 10.42 -4.79 1.95
CA LYS A 599 9.34 -4.41 2.87
C LYS A 599 8.23 -3.63 2.16
N THR A 600 6.98 -3.73 2.61
CA THR A 600 5.84 -3.05 1.94
C THR A 600 5.87 -1.53 2.06
N VAL A 601 6.45 -1.02 3.15
CA VAL A 601 6.74 0.40 3.41
C VAL A 601 7.93 0.51 4.37
N ALA A 602 8.53 1.69 4.50
CA ALA A 602 9.70 1.92 5.36
C ALA A 602 10.84 0.91 5.07
N LEU A 603 11.32 0.98 3.82
CA LEU A 603 12.30 0.05 3.27
C LEU A 603 13.61 0.01 4.08
N SER A 604 14.27 -1.15 4.04
CA SER A 604 15.66 -1.34 4.49
C SER A 604 16.62 -1.30 3.31
N LYS A 605 17.94 -1.23 3.59
CA LYS A 605 19.00 -1.20 2.56
C LYS A 605 19.00 -2.41 1.64
N ASP A 606 18.41 -3.51 2.11
CA ASP A 606 18.31 -4.78 1.39
C ASP A 606 17.06 -4.86 0.50
N CYS A 607 16.24 -3.80 0.47
CA CYS A 607 15.04 -3.75 -0.36
C CYS A 607 15.41 -3.34 -1.79
N PHE A 608 15.06 -4.17 -2.77
CA PHE A 608 15.43 -3.99 -4.17
C PHE A 608 14.83 -2.77 -4.88
N PRO A 609 13.63 -2.26 -4.54
CA PRO A 609 13.17 -0.98 -5.09
C PRO A 609 14.20 0.13 -4.85
N GLU A 610 14.79 0.17 -3.65
CA GLU A 610 15.79 1.16 -3.25
C GLU A 610 17.16 0.88 -3.86
N ILE A 611 17.59 -0.39 -3.96
CA ILE A 611 18.86 -0.77 -4.62
C ILE A 611 18.85 -0.37 -6.11
N VAL A 612 17.72 -0.55 -6.81
CA VAL A 612 17.61 -0.27 -8.26
C VAL A 612 17.35 1.22 -8.54
N THR A 613 16.49 1.88 -7.78
CA THR A 613 16.21 3.32 -8.00
C THR A 613 17.22 4.25 -7.32
N GLY A 614 17.83 3.81 -6.22
CA GLY A 614 18.68 4.63 -5.37
C GLY A 614 17.92 5.83 -4.79
N GLY A 615 18.51 7.02 -4.95
CA GLY A 615 17.88 8.28 -4.57
C GLY A 615 17.10 8.98 -5.69
N LEU A 616 17.02 8.41 -6.90
CA LEU A 616 16.45 9.12 -8.06
C LEU A 616 14.98 9.54 -7.81
N PRO A 617 14.61 10.80 -8.09
CA PRO A 617 13.22 11.23 -8.15
C PRO A 617 12.43 10.42 -9.18
N VAL A 618 11.25 9.94 -8.77
CA VAL A 618 10.33 9.21 -9.65
C VAL A 618 9.06 10.04 -9.83
N ILE A 619 8.82 10.52 -11.06
CA ILE A 619 7.58 11.15 -11.48
C ILE A 619 6.77 10.07 -12.21
N TYR A 620 5.51 9.88 -11.82
CA TYR A 620 4.74 8.71 -12.26
C TYR A 620 3.33 9.10 -12.71
N PRO A 621 3.11 9.40 -14.00
CA PRO A 621 1.77 9.42 -14.58
C PRO A 621 1.00 8.13 -14.29
N PHE A 622 -0.09 8.24 -13.53
CA PHE A 622 -0.84 7.10 -12.98
C PHE A 622 -2.35 7.29 -13.17
N ILE A 623 -3.07 6.24 -13.54
CA ILE A 623 -4.51 6.33 -13.77
C ILE A 623 -5.27 6.60 -12.46
N VAL A 624 -6.14 7.63 -12.44
CA VAL A 624 -6.85 8.04 -11.21
C VAL A 624 -7.73 6.95 -10.61
N SER A 625 -8.14 5.98 -11.43
CA SER A 625 -9.05 4.90 -11.03
C SER A 625 -8.33 3.72 -10.36
N ASN A 626 -6.99 3.69 -10.31
CA ASN A 626 -6.22 2.58 -9.71
C ASN A 626 -5.44 3.00 -8.43
N PRO A 627 -6.14 3.26 -7.30
CA PRO A 627 -5.51 3.72 -6.07
C PRO A 627 -4.55 2.72 -5.42
N GLY A 628 -4.83 1.42 -5.57
CA GLY A 628 -4.06 0.37 -4.88
C GLY A 628 -2.61 0.34 -5.34
N GLU A 629 -2.40 0.30 -6.65
CA GLU A 629 -1.05 0.26 -7.23
C GLU A 629 -0.32 1.60 -7.07
N ALA A 630 -1.04 2.73 -7.17
CA ALA A 630 -0.46 4.05 -6.90
C ALA A 630 0.11 4.14 -5.47
N ALA A 631 -0.60 3.59 -4.48
CA ALA A 631 -0.12 3.56 -3.10
C ALA A 631 1.20 2.78 -2.96
N VAL A 632 1.37 1.67 -3.68
CA VAL A 632 2.61 0.87 -3.68
C VAL A 632 3.77 1.69 -4.25
N ALA A 633 3.56 2.36 -5.40
CA ALA A 633 4.56 3.22 -6.02
C ALA A 633 5.01 4.37 -5.09
N LYS A 634 4.07 5.07 -4.46
CA LYS A 634 4.38 6.15 -3.51
C LYS A 634 5.21 5.66 -2.32
N ARG A 635 4.90 4.46 -1.82
CA ARG A 635 5.45 3.94 -0.55
C ARG A 635 6.77 3.21 -0.71
N ARG A 636 7.05 2.64 -1.89
CA ARG A 636 8.25 1.82 -2.15
C ARG A 636 9.30 2.52 -3.03
N ILE A 637 8.90 3.41 -3.94
CA ILE A 637 9.82 4.14 -4.82
C ILE A 637 9.68 5.67 -4.72
N ALA A 638 9.00 6.15 -3.67
CA ALA A 638 8.80 7.58 -3.42
C ALA A 638 8.21 8.36 -4.60
N ALA A 639 7.32 7.70 -5.37
CA ALA A 639 6.77 8.28 -6.58
C ALA A 639 5.87 9.49 -6.31
N VAL A 640 6.03 10.53 -7.13
CA VAL A 640 5.03 11.58 -7.32
C VAL A 640 4.02 11.08 -8.36
N THR A 641 2.92 10.51 -7.90
CA THR A 641 1.90 9.88 -8.74
C THR A 641 0.94 10.91 -9.32
N ILE A 642 1.25 11.42 -10.51
CA ILE A 642 0.42 12.41 -11.21
C ILE A 642 -0.79 11.68 -11.79
N GLY A 643 -1.97 11.90 -11.20
CA GLY A 643 -3.21 11.33 -11.68
C GLY A 643 -3.51 11.72 -13.12
N HIS A 644 -3.88 10.77 -13.98
CA HIS A 644 -4.38 11.04 -15.33
C HIS A 644 -5.78 10.45 -15.56
N LEU A 645 -6.50 11.00 -16.53
CA LEU A 645 -7.85 10.55 -16.89
C LEU A 645 -7.86 9.09 -17.37
N PRO A 646 -8.93 8.32 -17.08
CA PRO A 646 -9.23 7.12 -17.85
C PRO A 646 -9.70 7.50 -19.27
N PRO A 647 -9.75 6.54 -20.23
CA PRO A 647 -10.30 6.78 -21.55
C PRO A 647 -11.73 7.32 -21.50
N VAL A 648 -12.10 8.08 -22.53
CA VAL A 648 -13.48 8.50 -22.71
C VAL A 648 -14.35 7.28 -23.03
N LEU A 649 -15.39 7.11 -22.22
CA LEU A 649 -16.39 6.07 -22.43
C LEU A 649 -17.54 6.63 -23.26
N ALA A 650 -18.01 5.81 -24.20
CA ALA A 650 -19.22 6.05 -24.98
C ALA A 650 -20.20 4.90 -24.79
N GLY A 651 -21.50 5.15 -24.99
CA GLY A 651 -22.47 4.05 -25.08
C GLY A 651 -22.17 3.20 -26.31
N ALA A 652 -22.25 1.88 -26.16
CA ALA A 652 -22.06 0.92 -27.25
C ALA A 652 -23.01 1.20 -28.43
N GLY A 653 -24.25 1.59 -28.12
CA GLY A 653 -25.32 1.65 -29.10
C GLY A 653 -25.63 0.25 -29.66
N LEU A 654 -26.29 0.21 -30.82
CA LEU A 654 -26.65 -1.04 -31.48
C LEU A 654 -26.04 -1.09 -32.89
N SER A 655 -25.62 -2.29 -33.30
CA SER A 655 -25.26 -2.60 -34.70
C SER A 655 -26.47 -2.49 -35.63
N ASP A 656 -26.25 -2.48 -36.94
CA ASP A 656 -27.35 -2.35 -37.91
C ASP A 656 -28.37 -3.51 -37.82
N GLU A 657 -27.92 -4.72 -37.51
CA GLU A 657 -28.80 -5.87 -37.29
C GLU A 657 -29.61 -5.74 -36.00
N GLN A 658 -28.96 -5.29 -34.92
CA GLN A 658 -29.62 -5.05 -33.63
C GLN A 658 -30.61 -3.88 -33.71
N LYS A 659 -30.29 -2.81 -34.45
CA LYS A 659 -31.21 -1.69 -34.71
C LYS A 659 -32.44 -2.12 -35.51
N LYS A 660 -32.27 -3.00 -36.52
CA LYS A 660 -33.42 -3.57 -37.23
C LYS A 660 -34.33 -4.33 -36.27
N LEU A 661 -33.77 -5.04 -35.30
CA LEU A 661 -34.54 -5.74 -34.29
C LEU A 661 -35.23 -4.77 -33.30
N GLU A 662 -34.53 -3.73 -32.85
CA GLU A 662 -35.07 -2.66 -32.00
C GLU A 662 -36.28 -1.97 -32.67
N LEU A 663 -36.15 -1.59 -33.95
CA LEU A 663 -37.25 -0.99 -34.71
C LEU A 663 -38.49 -1.89 -34.81
N LEU A 664 -38.29 -3.20 -34.95
CA LEU A 664 -39.40 -4.15 -34.96
C LEU A 664 -40.06 -4.27 -33.58
N VAL A 665 -39.27 -4.26 -32.50
CA VAL A 665 -39.77 -4.25 -31.11
C VAL A 665 -40.55 -2.97 -30.81
N ASP A 666 -40.04 -1.80 -31.25
CA ASP A 666 -40.73 -0.52 -31.13
C ASP A 666 -42.07 -0.52 -31.90
N GLU A 667 -42.08 -1.06 -33.12
CA GLU A 667 -43.31 -1.20 -33.92
C GLU A 667 -44.30 -2.16 -33.23
N TYR A 668 -43.81 -3.23 -32.61
CA TYR A 668 -44.63 -4.14 -31.82
C TYR A 668 -45.28 -3.42 -30.64
N ALA A 669 -44.51 -2.64 -29.88
CA ALA A 669 -45.03 -1.86 -28.74
C ALA A 669 -46.09 -0.83 -29.17
N GLN A 670 -45.92 -0.21 -30.35
CA GLN A 670 -46.93 0.68 -30.94
C GLN A 670 -48.20 -0.05 -31.40
N ALA A 671 -48.07 -1.28 -31.88
CA ALA A 671 -49.21 -2.09 -32.32
C ALA A 671 -49.97 -2.72 -31.15
N ASP A 672 -49.33 -2.86 -29.99
CA ASP A 672 -49.93 -3.45 -28.80
C ASP A 672 -51.10 -2.60 -28.28
N GLY A 673 -52.25 -3.22 -28.06
CA GLY A 673 -53.50 -2.54 -27.72
C GLY A 673 -54.24 -1.82 -28.87
N LEU A 674 -53.63 -1.64 -30.05
CA LEU A 674 -54.25 -0.96 -31.21
C LEU A 674 -54.62 -1.91 -32.37
N ASP A 675 -53.75 -2.86 -32.73
CA ASP A 675 -53.99 -3.82 -33.82
C ASP A 675 -53.41 -5.21 -33.48
N ARG A 676 -54.26 -6.09 -32.97
CA ARG A 676 -53.90 -7.45 -32.57
C ARG A 676 -53.32 -8.29 -33.72
N ARG A 677 -53.80 -8.13 -34.96
CA ARG A 677 -53.30 -8.91 -36.11
C ARG A 677 -51.91 -8.45 -36.55
N ARG A 678 -51.63 -7.16 -36.46
CA ARG A 678 -50.29 -6.62 -36.71
C ARG A 678 -49.33 -7.02 -35.58
N ARG A 679 -49.75 -6.91 -34.32
CA ARG A 679 -49.00 -7.36 -33.14
C ARG A 679 -48.49 -8.80 -33.29
N ASP A 680 -49.39 -9.74 -33.58
CA ASP A 680 -49.05 -11.17 -33.69
C ASP A 680 -48.11 -11.47 -34.88
N ARG A 681 -48.15 -10.66 -35.94
CA ARG A 681 -47.20 -10.77 -37.08
C ARG A 681 -45.83 -10.23 -36.72
N LEU A 682 -45.78 -9.08 -36.04
CA LEU A 682 -44.52 -8.47 -35.57
C LEU A 682 -43.82 -9.38 -34.57
N ALA A 683 -44.56 -9.98 -33.62
CA ALA A 683 -43.99 -10.94 -32.67
C ALA A 683 -43.26 -12.10 -33.37
N LYS A 684 -43.88 -12.70 -34.39
CA LYS A 684 -43.26 -13.77 -35.18
C LYS A 684 -42.04 -13.27 -35.95
N LEU A 685 -42.16 -12.10 -36.59
CA LEU A 685 -41.08 -11.51 -37.39
C LEU A 685 -39.85 -11.17 -36.53
N ILE A 686 -40.04 -10.65 -35.31
CA ILE A 686 -38.94 -10.35 -34.38
C ILE A 686 -38.22 -11.63 -34.00
N VAL A 687 -38.94 -12.67 -33.60
CA VAL A 687 -38.34 -13.96 -33.20
C VAL A 687 -37.64 -14.63 -34.39
N GLU A 688 -38.22 -14.60 -35.59
CA GLU A 688 -37.59 -15.12 -36.82
C GLU A 688 -36.32 -14.33 -37.17
N THR A 689 -36.37 -13.00 -37.09
CA THR A 689 -35.21 -12.13 -37.36
C THR A 689 -34.09 -12.41 -36.36
N ALA A 690 -34.41 -12.48 -35.05
CA ALA A 690 -33.44 -12.81 -34.01
C ALA A 690 -32.84 -14.22 -34.19
N ARG A 691 -33.61 -15.19 -34.69
CA ARG A 691 -33.07 -16.53 -35.02
C ARG A 691 -32.15 -16.51 -36.22
N ASN A 692 -32.49 -15.77 -37.27
CA ASN A 692 -31.69 -15.65 -38.48
C ASN A 692 -30.35 -14.95 -38.24
N THR A 693 -30.31 -13.98 -37.33
CA THR A 693 -29.07 -13.29 -36.92
C THR A 693 -28.31 -14.03 -35.81
N GLY A 694 -28.89 -15.11 -35.26
CA GLY A 694 -28.32 -15.87 -34.13
C GLY A 694 -28.49 -15.22 -32.75
N LEU A 695 -29.04 -13.99 -32.68
CA LEU A 695 -29.25 -13.23 -31.45
C LEU A 695 -30.30 -13.86 -30.51
N ALA A 696 -31.22 -14.67 -31.02
CA ALA A 696 -32.24 -15.32 -30.20
C ALA A 696 -31.62 -16.24 -29.12
N GLY A 697 -30.62 -17.06 -29.50
CA GLY A 697 -29.94 -17.93 -28.54
C GLY A 697 -29.14 -17.15 -27.50
N GLU A 698 -28.53 -16.04 -27.91
CA GLU A 698 -27.72 -15.17 -27.06
C GLU A 698 -28.57 -14.35 -26.07
N ALA A 699 -29.79 -13.96 -26.48
CA ALA A 699 -30.80 -13.36 -25.60
C ALA A 699 -31.48 -14.38 -24.67
N GLY A 700 -31.06 -15.66 -24.70
CA GLY A 700 -31.63 -16.72 -23.87
C GLY A 700 -33.03 -17.15 -24.30
N VAL A 701 -33.40 -17.00 -25.58
CA VAL A 701 -34.70 -17.45 -26.10
C VAL A 701 -34.64 -18.94 -26.43
N SER A 702 -35.50 -19.74 -25.80
CA SER A 702 -35.68 -21.16 -26.08
C SER A 702 -36.59 -21.39 -27.29
N SER A 703 -36.46 -22.54 -27.94
CA SER A 703 -37.39 -22.98 -28.98
C SER A 703 -38.82 -23.21 -28.46
N SER A 704 -38.97 -23.42 -27.15
CA SER A 704 -40.26 -23.65 -26.47
C SER A 704 -40.88 -22.39 -25.87
N ASP A 705 -40.19 -21.26 -25.87
CA ASP A 705 -40.73 -20.01 -25.31
C ASP A 705 -41.92 -19.53 -26.15
N ASP A 706 -42.95 -19.01 -25.48
CA ASP A 706 -44.02 -18.31 -26.16
C ASP A 706 -43.49 -16.98 -26.75
N PRO A 707 -44.14 -16.44 -27.80
CA PRO A 707 -43.66 -15.24 -28.46
C PRO A 707 -43.52 -14.02 -27.53
N ASP A 708 -44.41 -13.83 -26.55
CA ASP A 708 -44.38 -12.64 -25.68
C ASP A 708 -43.19 -12.71 -24.70
N THR A 709 -42.90 -13.90 -24.16
CA THR A 709 -41.69 -14.16 -23.36
C THR A 709 -40.41 -13.97 -24.18
N ALA A 710 -40.38 -14.50 -25.40
CA ALA A 710 -39.23 -14.35 -26.31
C ALA A 710 -38.95 -12.88 -26.63
N LEU A 711 -39.99 -12.08 -26.89
CA LEU A 711 -39.89 -10.65 -27.13
C LEU A 711 -39.31 -9.90 -25.93
N THR A 712 -39.81 -10.20 -24.72
CA THR A 712 -39.35 -9.55 -23.48
C THR A 712 -37.86 -9.79 -23.25
N ARG A 713 -37.38 -11.02 -23.50
CA ARG A 713 -35.94 -11.36 -23.40
C ARG A 713 -35.09 -10.64 -24.44
N ILE A 714 -35.57 -10.58 -25.69
CA ILE A 714 -34.88 -9.88 -26.78
C ILE A 714 -34.77 -8.38 -26.48
N ASP A 715 -35.87 -7.75 -26.05
CA ASP A 715 -35.88 -6.31 -25.71
C ASP A 715 -34.93 -6.00 -24.54
N ALA A 716 -34.99 -6.80 -23.47
CA ALA A 716 -34.09 -6.67 -22.33
C ALA A 716 -32.62 -6.82 -22.73
N PHE A 717 -32.31 -7.79 -23.61
CA PHE A 717 -30.96 -8.00 -24.13
C PHE A 717 -30.48 -6.82 -24.97
N LEU A 718 -31.31 -6.28 -25.89
CA LEU A 718 -30.95 -5.12 -26.70
C LEU A 718 -30.70 -3.88 -25.83
N CYS A 719 -31.53 -3.63 -24.82
CA CYS A 719 -31.31 -2.56 -23.85
C CYS A 719 -29.98 -2.74 -23.09
N ASP A 720 -29.69 -3.96 -22.61
CA ASP A 720 -28.45 -4.25 -21.86
C ASP A 720 -27.18 -4.08 -22.72
N LEU A 721 -27.26 -4.38 -24.02
CA LEU A 721 -26.16 -4.11 -24.96
C LEU A 721 -26.00 -2.61 -25.22
N LYS A 722 -27.10 -1.90 -25.47
CA LYS A 722 -27.10 -0.46 -25.79
C LYS A 722 -26.51 0.39 -24.66
N ASP A 723 -26.81 0.02 -23.41
CA ASP A 723 -26.38 0.71 -22.20
C ASP A 723 -24.93 0.37 -21.79
N PHE A 724 -24.28 -0.58 -22.46
CA PHE A 724 -22.89 -0.95 -22.18
C PHE A 724 -21.93 0.21 -22.49
N ALA A 725 -21.02 0.50 -21.58
CA ALA A 725 -19.99 1.52 -21.77
C ALA A 725 -18.76 0.92 -22.50
N ILE A 726 -18.34 1.54 -23.60
CA ILE A 726 -17.16 1.12 -24.37
C ILE A 726 -16.11 2.23 -24.43
N LYS A 727 -14.84 1.84 -24.51
CA LYS A 727 -13.73 2.76 -24.75
C LYS A 727 -13.71 3.18 -26.22
N ASP A 728 -13.97 4.45 -26.50
CA ASP A 728 -13.86 4.99 -27.86
C ASP A 728 -12.44 5.55 -28.10
N GLY A 729 -11.46 4.64 -28.04
CA GLY A 729 -10.03 4.97 -28.02
C GLY A 729 -9.42 4.86 -26.62
N GLN A 730 -8.19 5.36 -26.49
CA GLN A 730 -7.40 5.34 -25.25
C GLN A 730 -7.10 6.78 -24.79
N HIS A 731 -6.82 6.96 -23.50
CA HIS A 731 -6.32 8.25 -23.02
C HIS A 731 -4.89 8.49 -23.55
N ILE A 732 -4.58 9.74 -23.90
CA ILE A 732 -3.22 10.19 -24.20
C ILE A 732 -2.89 11.26 -23.16
N PHE A 733 -1.84 11.03 -22.36
CA PHE A 733 -1.48 11.91 -21.26
C PHE A 733 -1.31 13.36 -21.72
N GLY A 734 -1.97 14.29 -21.03
CA GLY A 734 -1.90 15.71 -21.35
C GLY A 734 -2.72 16.15 -22.57
N GLN A 735 -3.54 15.27 -23.15
CA GLN A 735 -4.44 15.60 -24.27
C GLN A 735 -5.90 15.31 -23.94
N ALA A 736 -6.78 16.21 -24.35
CA ALA A 736 -8.21 15.96 -24.34
C ALA A 736 -8.58 15.09 -25.56
N ALA A 737 -9.54 14.19 -25.41
CA ALA A 737 -9.99 13.38 -26.52
C ALA A 737 -10.66 14.27 -27.59
N PRO A 738 -10.50 13.97 -28.90
CA PRO A 738 -11.15 14.72 -29.96
C PRO A 738 -12.68 14.74 -29.78
N GLY A 739 -13.27 15.94 -29.74
CA GLY A 739 -14.71 16.13 -29.59
C GLY A 739 -15.24 15.97 -28.16
N ASP A 740 -14.37 15.84 -27.15
CA ASP A 740 -14.77 15.89 -25.74
C ASP A 740 -15.17 17.32 -25.35
N ASP A 741 -16.37 17.48 -24.80
CA ASP A 741 -16.94 18.76 -24.40
C ASP A 741 -17.05 18.92 -22.87
N ASP A 742 -16.64 17.93 -22.06
CA ASP A 742 -16.61 18.06 -20.60
C ASP A 742 -15.50 19.04 -20.18
N PRO A 743 -15.83 20.20 -19.60
CA PRO A 743 -14.83 21.21 -19.22
C PRO A 743 -13.79 20.69 -18.22
N LEU A 744 -14.16 19.74 -17.36
CA LEU A 744 -13.24 19.14 -16.40
C LEU A 744 -12.24 18.21 -17.08
N ARG A 745 -12.62 17.51 -18.15
CA ARG A 745 -11.69 16.66 -18.91
C ARG A 745 -10.74 17.49 -19.76
N ILE A 746 -11.22 18.55 -20.39
CA ILE A 746 -10.37 19.49 -21.11
C ILE A 746 -9.35 20.13 -20.15
N ARG A 747 -9.81 20.57 -18.98
CA ARG A 747 -8.93 21.13 -17.95
C ARG A 747 -7.94 20.09 -17.40
N SER A 748 -8.36 18.84 -17.28
CA SER A 748 -7.52 17.73 -16.83
C SER A 748 -6.31 17.49 -17.73
N ALA A 749 -6.48 17.58 -19.05
CA ALA A 749 -5.36 17.49 -19.99
C ALA A 749 -4.31 18.59 -19.76
N GLU A 750 -4.76 19.84 -19.56
CA GLU A 750 -3.86 20.96 -19.22
C GLU A 750 -3.13 20.72 -17.90
N THR A 751 -3.86 20.31 -16.86
CA THR A 751 -3.28 20.13 -15.52
C THR A 751 -2.34 18.92 -15.47
N GLU A 752 -2.60 17.85 -16.22
CA GLU A 752 -1.68 16.71 -16.38
C GLU A 752 -0.32 17.16 -16.94
N ARG A 753 -0.33 17.90 -18.05
CA ARG A 753 0.90 18.43 -18.66
C ARG A 753 1.65 19.36 -17.71
N GLN A 754 0.94 20.32 -17.13
CA GLN A 754 1.55 21.30 -16.25
C GLN A 754 2.15 20.63 -14.99
N ALA A 755 1.46 19.63 -14.43
CA ALA A 755 1.95 18.88 -13.28
C ALA A 755 3.22 18.09 -13.59
N LEU A 756 3.37 17.52 -14.80
CA LEU A 756 4.61 16.87 -15.21
C LEU A 756 5.79 17.85 -15.20
N LEU A 757 5.60 19.04 -15.77
CA LEU A 757 6.62 20.08 -15.80
C LEU A 757 6.95 20.59 -14.39
N ASP A 758 5.93 20.84 -13.57
CA ASP A 758 6.10 21.31 -12.19
C ASP A 758 6.81 20.25 -11.32
N ALA A 759 6.53 18.97 -11.53
CA ALA A 759 7.20 17.89 -10.81
C ALA A 759 8.68 17.81 -11.19
N LEU A 760 9.00 17.92 -12.49
CA LEU A 760 10.38 17.96 -12.99
C LEU A 760 11.12 19.25 -12.62
N ASP A 761 10.41 20.35 -12.36
CA ASP A 761 10.95 21.58 -11.78
C ASP A 761 11.13 21.51 -10.26
N GLY A 762 10.77 20.38 -9.63
CA GLY A 762 10.90 20.18 -8.19
C GLY A 762 9.97 21.09 -7.37
N LYS A 763 8.74 21.30 -7.85
CA LYS A 763 7.67 22.00 -7.13
C LYS A 763 6.76 21.04 -6.38
N HIS A 764 6.01 21.58 -5.42
CA HIS A 764 4.93 20.84 -4.78
C HIS A 764 3.80 20.55 -5.77
N ILE A 765 3.35 19.29 -5.83
CA ILE A 765 2.20 18.89 -6.63
C ILE A 765 1.02 18.70 -5.69
N ARG A 766 -0.03 19.48 -5.91
CA ARG A 766 -1.24 19.47 -5.09
C ARG A 766 -1.81 18.04 -4.98
N PRO A 767 -2.15 17.58 -3.76
CA PRO A 767 -2.77 16.27 -3.58
C PRO A 767 -4.17 16.18 -4.20
N GLY A 768 -4.57 14.97 -4.60
CA GLY A 768 -5.91 14.71 -5.15
C GLY A 768 -6.40 13.29 -4.84
N PRO A 769 -7.73 13.11 -4.70
CA PRO A 769 -8.29 11.79 -4.46
C PRO A 769 -8.21 10.94 -5.72
N SER A 770 -8.23 9.64 -5.51
CA SER A 770 -8.39 8.60 -6.53
C SER A 770 -9.80 8.01 -6.53
N GLY A 771 -10.22 7.44 -7.66
CA GLY A 771 -11.53 6.83 -7.88
C GLY A 771 -11.89 6.81 -9.37
N ALA A 772 -12.98 6.11 -9.73
CA ALA A 772 -13.48 6.07 -11.11
C ALA A 772 -14.44 7.25 -11.39
N PRO A 773 -14.07 8.21 -12.26
CA PRO A 773 -14.98 9.31 -12.64
C PRO A 773 -16.30 8.81 -13.22
N ALA A 774 -16.25 7.73 -14.02
CA ALA A 774 -17.42 7.11 -14.63
C ALA A 774 -18.40 6.50 -13.60
N ARG A 775 -17.92 6.25 -12.38
CA ARG A 775 -18.73 5.76 -11.24
C ARG A 775 -19.16 6.89 -10.30
N GLY A 776 -19.29 8.11 -10.82
CA GLY A 776 -19.79 9.28 -10.08
C GLY A 776 -18.76 10.04 -9.25
N ARG A 777 -17.50 9.59 -9.17
CA ARG A 777 -16.41 10.28 -8.44
C ARG A 777 -15.86 11.48 -9.20
N ARG A 778 -16.70 12.50 -9.47
CA ARG A 778 -16.28 13.72 -10.19
C ARG A 778 -15.24 14.54 -9.42
N ASP A 779 -15.12 14.36 -8.11
CA ASP A 779 -14.13 14.99 -7.21
C ASP A 779 -12.67 14.64 -7.55
N VAL A 780 -12.43 13.57 -8.32
CA VAL A 780 -11.10 13.20 -8.82
C VAL A 780 -10.65 14.07 -10.01
N MET A 781 -11.55 14.85 -10.60
CA MET A 781 -11.24 15.81 -11.66
C MET A 781 -11.21 17.26 -11.13
N PRO A 782 -10.35 18.15 -11.66
CA PRO A 782 -9.36 17.88 -12.70
C PRO A 782 -8.25 16.93 -12.21
N THR A 783 -7.70 16.15 -13.13
CA THR A 783 -6.53 15.29 -12.89
C THR A 783 -5.25 16.15 -12.89
N GLY A 784 -4.05 15.57 -12.96
CA GLY A 784 -2.80 16.30 -12.77
C GLY A 784 -2.47 16.59 -11.30
N ARG A 785 -3.02 15.80 -10.37
CA ARG A 785 -2.80 15.93 -8.92
C ARG A 785 -2.04 14.73 -8.38
N ASN A 786 -1.30 14.93 -7.29
CA ASN A 786 -0.58 13.86 -6.61
C ASN A 786 -1.57 12.95 -5.86
N LEU A 787 -1.81 11.74 -6.39
CA LEU A 787 -2.82 10.84 -5.84
C LEU A 787 -2.54 10.49 -4.37
N PHE A 788 -3.59 10.45 -3.53
CA PHE A 788 -3.54 9.87 -2.18
C PHE A 788 -4.47 8.66 -2.07
N ALA A 789 -4.11 7.71 -1.21
CA ALA A 789 -4.95 6.54 -0.92
C ALA A 789 -5.88 6.79 0.28
N SER A 790 -6.90 5.93 0.43
CA SER A 790 -7.81 5.94 1.58
C SER A 790 -7.20 5.25 2.82
N ASP A 791 -7.63 5.65 4.01
CA ASP A 791 -7.32 4.95 5.26
C ASP A 791 -8.07 3.60 5.30
N PRO A 792 -7.36 2.45 5.29
CA PRO A 792 -8.00 1.14 5.34
C PRO A 792 -8.93 0.94 6.55
N ARG A 793 -8.72 1.68 7.64
CA ARG A 793 -9.49 1.53 8.89
C ARG A 793 -10.89 2.15 8.83
N THR A 794 -11.18 2.93 7.79
CA THR A 794 -12.52 3.49 7.57
C THR A 794 -13.35 2.64 6.62
N LEU A 795 -12.79 1.53 6.13
CA LEU A 795 -13.46 0.59 5.24
C LEU A 795 -14.10 -0.55 6.04
N PRO A 796 -15.29 -1.05 5.66
CA PRO A 796 -16.21 -0.45 4.70
C PRO A 796 -16.86 0.84 5.24
N THR A 797 -17.00 1.85 4.38
CA THR A 797 -17.71 3.09 4.72
C THR A 797 -19.22 2.84 4.89
N PRO A 798 -19.98 3.71 5.59
CA PRO A 798 -21.44 3.56 5.72
C PRO A 798 -22.16 3.45 4.37
N THR A 799 -21.77 4.30 3.41
CA THR A 799 -22.36 4.28 2.07
C THR A 799 -22.02 3.00 1.32
N ALA A 800 -20.77 2.54 1.40
CA ALA A 800 -20.35 1.28 0.81
C ALA A 800 -21.10 0.08 1.43
N PHE A 801 -21.47 0.15 2.71
CA PHE A 801 -22.29 -0.90 3.33
C PHE A 801 -23.68 -1.02 2.70
N GLU A 802 -24.38 0.09 2.51
CA GLU A 802 -25.71 0.08 1.89
C GLU A 802 -25.67 -0.36 0.42
N LEU A 803 -24.65 0.06 -0.34
CA LEU A 803 -24.47 -0.36 -1.73
C LEU A 803 -24.09 -1.85 -1.82
N GLY A 804 -23.15 -2.29 -0.97
CA GLY A 804 -22.73 -3.68 -0.89
C GLY A 804 -23.87 -4.61 -0.48
N LYS A 805 -24.76 -4.18 0.43
CA LYS A 805 -25.96 -4.94 0.78
C LYS A 805 -26.88 -5.16 -0.44
N ARG A 806 -27.14 -4.13 -1.25
CA ARG A 806 -27.96 -4.27 -2.47
C ARG A 806 -27.33 -5.25 -3.47
N ALA A 807 -26.01 -5.20 -3.62
CA ALA A 807 -25.28 -6.12 -4.47
C ALA A 807 -25.35 -7.57 -3.92
N ALA A 808 -25.28 -7.75 -2.60
CA ALA A 808 -25.49 -9.06 -1.96
C ALA A 808 -26.92 -9.58 -2.18
N ASP A 809 -27.93 -8.73 -2.04
CA ASP A 809 -29.33 -9.10 -2.28
C ASP A 809 -29.57 -9.51 -3.74
N GLU A 810 -28.87 -8.90 -4.70
CA GLU A 810 -28.92 -9.29 -6.12
C GLU A 810 -28.34 -10.69 -6.38
N ILE A 811 -27.24 -11.07 -5.73
CA ILE A 811 -26.68 -12.43 -5.80
C ILE A 811 -27.72 -13.44 -5.34
N LEU A 812 -28.32 -13.19 -4.17
CA LEU A 812 -29.32 -14.06 -3.56
C LEU A 812 -30.57 -14.16 -4.43
N ARG A 813 -31.03 -13.04 -4.99
CA ARG A 813 -32.19 -12.98 -5.90
C ARG A 813 -31.93 -13.82 -7.15
N ARG A 814 -30.74 -13.71 -7.76
CA ARG A 814 -30.37 -14.49 -8.95
C ARG A 814 -30.35 -15.98 -8.65
N TYR A 815 -29.65 -16.39 -7.58
CA TYR A 815 -29.58 -17.80 -7.21
C TYR A 815 -30.95 -18.40 -6.90
N LEU A 816 -31.81 -17.68 -6.18
CA LEU A 816 -33.17 -18.11 -5.88
C LEU A 816 -34.03 -18.28 -7.14
N GLN A 817 -33.83 -17.43 -8.16
CA GLN A 817 -34.55 -17.55 -9.44
C GLN A 817 -34.12 -18.80 -10.23
N ASP A 818 -32.85 -19.13 -10.21
CA ASP A 818 -32.29 -20.24 -10.98
C ASP A 818 -32.52 -21.60 -10.30
N HIS A 819 -32.48 -21.66 -8.96
CA HIS A 819 -32.49 -22.91 -8.20
C HIS A 819 -33.72 -23.11 -7.30
N GLY A 820 -34.49 -22.05 -7.01
CA GLY A 820 -35.69 -22.12 -6.17
C GLY A 820 -35.44 -22.23 -4.66
N ASP A 821 -34.18 -22.18 -4.20
CA ASP A 821 -33.78 -22.16 -2.79
C ASP A 821 -32.59 -21.19 -2.58
N TRP A 822 -32.26 -20.86 -1.33
CA TRP A 822 -31.12 -20.01 -0.98
C TRP A 822 -29.79 -20.75 -1.14
N PRO A 823 -28.69 -20.06 -1.51
CA PRO A 823 -27.37 -20.65 -1.48
C PRO A 823 -26.95 -20.90 -0.02
N LYS A 824 -26.43 -22.09 0.26
CA LYS A 824 -25.92 -22.47 1.59
C LYS A 824 -24.47 -22.07 1.75
N SER A 825 -23.67 -22.23 0.70
CA SER A 825 -22.27 -21.81 0.73
C SER A 825 -21.79 -21.25 -0.61
N LEU A 826 -20.92 -20.24 -0.56
CA LEU A 826 -20.33 -19.66 -1.76
C LEU A 826 -18.86 -19.32 -1.58
N VAL A 827 -18.14 -19.22 -2.70
CA VAL A 827 -16.81 -18.64 -2.76
C VAL A 827 -16.89 -17.21 -3.29
N PHE A 828 -16.17 -16.29 -2.67
CA PHE A 828 -16.17 -14.87 -3.02
C PHE A 828 -14.75 -14.39 -3.29
N ASP A 829 -14.51 -13.83 -4.48
CA ASP A 829 -13.22 -13.23 -4.85
C ASP A 829 -13.08 -11.82 -4.30
N LEU A 830 -12.03 -11.55 -3.51
CA LEU A 830 -11.84 -10.27 -2.82
C LEU A 830 -10.55 -9.57 -3.26
N TRP A 831 -10.68 -8.44 -3.98
CA TRP A 831 -9.58 -7.73 -4.61
C TRP A 831 -9.28 -6.38 -3.94
N GLY A 832 -7.99 -6.11 -3.68
CA GLY A 832 -7.56 -4.91 -2.96
C GLY A 832 -7.89 -3.60 -3.68
N SER A 833 -7.70 -3.54 -5.00
CA SER A 833 -7.97 -2.34 -5.79
C SER A 833 -9.46 -2.00 -5.85
N ALA A 834 -10.34 -2.99 -5.96
CA ALA A 834 -11.79 -2.80 -5.97
C ALA A 834 -12.26 -2.21 -4.63
N SER A 835 -11.80 -2.78 -3.51
CA SER A 835 -12.16 -2.29 -2.16
C SER A 835 -11.70 -0.87 -1.86
N LEU A 836 -10.59 -0.40 -2.41
CA LEU A 836 -10.20 1.01 -2.30
C LEU A 836 -11.07 1.92 -3.17
N ARG A 837 -11.44 1.47 -4.37
CA ARG A 837 -12.21 2.27 -5.32
C ARG A 837 -13.65 2.46 -4.86
N SER A 838 -14.24 1.41 -4.30
CA SER A 838 -15.63 1.34 -3.86
C SER A 838 -15.85 1.78 -2.40
N GLY A 839 -14.77 2.00 -1.64
CA GLY A 839 -14.89 2.29 -0.21
C GLY A 839 -15.26 1.06 0.62
N GLY A 840 -14.95 -0.14 0.12
CA GLY A 840 -15.14 -1.43 0.77
C GLY A 840 -16.47 -2.12 0.46
N GLU A 841 -17.08 -1.88 -0.71
CA GLU A 841 -18.37 -2.50 -1.06
C GLU A 841 -18.31 -4.02 -1.08
N GLU A 842 -17.18 -4.64 -1.44
CA GLU A 842 -17.05 -6.10 -1.50
C GLU A 842 -16.96 -6.69 -0.09
N VAL A 843 -16.24 -6.04 0.83
CA VAL A 843 -16.23 -6.40 2.25
C VAL A 843 -17.63 -6.26 2.86
N ALA A 844 -18.37 -5.21 2.47
CA ALA A 844 -19.75 -5.03 2.87
C ALA A 844 -20.69 -6.12 2.32
N GLN A 845 -20.52 -6.53 1.05
CA GLN A 845 -21.27 -7.64 0.45
C GLN A 845 -21.09 -8.93 1.26
N VAL A 846 -19.84 -9.26 1.60
CA VAL A 846 -19.52 -10.43 2.42
C VAL A 846 -20.19 -10.36 3.80
N LEU A 847 -20.07 -9.23 4.51
CA LEU A 847 -20.72 -9.04 5.80
C LEU A 847 -22.25 -9.18 5.69
N ALA A 848 -22.87 -8.59 4.66
CA ALA A 848 -24.31 -8.69 4.44
C ALA A 848 -24.77 -10.12 4.13
N LEU A 849 -24.04 -10.89 3.32
CA LEU A 849 -24.34 -12.29 3.00
C LEU A 849 -24.34 -13.17 4.27
N MET A 850 -23.33 -13.02 5.12
CA MET A 850 -23.20 -13.74 6.39
C MET A 850 -24.20 -13.24 7.47
N GLY A 851 -24.75 -12.05 7.28
CA GLY A 851 -25.71 -11.42 8.19
C GLY A 851 -25.04 -10.68 9.36
N ALA A 852 -24.00 -9.92 9.06
CA ALA A 852 -23.32 -9.00 9.96
C ALA A 852 -23.24 -7.59 9.34
N ARG A 853 -22.95 -6.59 10.17
CA ARG A 853 -22.67 -5.21 9.74
C ARG A 853 -21.48 -4.62 10.52
N PRO A 854 -20.72 -3.68 9.94
CA PRO A 854 -19.64 -3.00 10.64
C PRO A 854 -20.19 -2.05 11.72
N VAL A 855 -19.44 -1.91 12.81
CA VAL A 855 -19.64 -0.88 13.85
C VAL A 855 -18.57 0.19 13.68
N GLN A 856 -18.98 1.46 13.70
CA GLN A 856 -18.09 2.58 13.49
C GLN A 856 -18.07 3.53 14.67
N ASP A 857 -16.91 4.11 14.92
CA ASP A 857 -16.76 5.25 15.80
C ASP A 857 -17.30 6.51 15.12
N THR A 858 -18.25 7.20 15.77
CA THR A 858 -18.97 8.33 15.19
C THR A 858 -18.10 9.58 15.02
N ALA A 859 -17.03 9.71 15.81
CA ALA A 859 -16.13 10.87 15.75
C ALA A 859 -15.07 10.74 14.64
N THR A 860 -14.59 9.53 14.40
CA THR A 860 -13.46 9.27 13.49
C THR A 860 -13.85 8.53 12.22
N GLY A 861 -15.05 7.93 12.16
CA GLY A 861 -15.49 7.09 11.04
C GLY A 861 -14.74 5.76 10.91
N ARG A 862 -13.90 5.41 11.90
CA ARG A 862 -13.15 4.15 11.89
C ARG A 862 -14.07 3.00 12.24
N VAL A 863 -13.88 1.87 11.57
CA VAL A 863 -14.52 0.61 11.93
C VAL A 863 -13.86 0.07 13.20
N THR A 864 -14.66 -0.11 14.26
CA THR A 864 -14.22 -0.56 15.58
C THR A 864 -14.63 -1.98 15.90
N GLY A 865 -15.54 -2.56 15.11
CA GLY A 865 -16.00 -3.93 15.30
C GLY A 865 -17.10 -4.32 14.32
N ILE A 866 -17.83 -5.38 14.66
CA ILE A 866 -18.98 -5.88 13.90
C ILE A 866 -20.18 -6.10 14.83
N GLU A 867 -21.37 -6.11 14.24
CA GLU A 867 -22.61 -6.53 14.85
C GLU A 867 -23.21 -7.66 14.02
N VAL A 868 -23.55 -8.78 14.66
CA VAL A 868 -24.25 -9.89 14.02
C VAL A 868 -25.76 -9.69 14.11
N LEU A 869 -26.43 -9.66 12.96
CA LEU A 869 -27.87 -9.42 12.87
C LEU A 869 -28.66 -10.68 13.26
N PRO A 870 -29.81 -10.58 13.95
CA PRO A 870 -30.63 -11.74 14.28
C PRO A 870 -31.33 -12.33 13.04
N PRO A 871 -31.60 -13.65 12.97
CA PRO A 871 -32.28 -14.30 11.84
C PRO A 871 -33.58 -13.63 11.41
N ALA A 872 -34.40 -13.15 12.37
CA ALA A 872 -35.64 -12.45 12.08
C ALA A 872 -35.44 -11.13 11.31
N ALA A 873 -34.29 -10.45 11.48
CA ALA A 873 -33.96 -9.25 10.72
C ALA A 873 -33.38 -9.58 9.33
N LEU A 874 -32.80 -10.77 9.16
CA LEU A 874 -32.27 -11.25 7.89
C LEU A 874 -33.39 -11.73 6.96
N GLY A 875 -34.41 -12.39 7.50
CA GLY A 875 -35.52 -12.93 6.71
C GLY A 875 -35.15 -14.13 5.83
N ARG A 876 -33.96 -14.71 6.05
CA ARG A 876 -33.38 -15.86 5.33
C ARG A 876 -32.31 -16.54 6.19
N PRO A 877 -31.88 -17.77 5.84
CA PRO A 877 -30.66 -18.36 6.37
C PRO A 877 -29.42 -17.50 6.11
N ARG A 878 -28.38 -17.69 6.93
CA ARG A 878 -27.04 -17.16 6.69
C ARG A 878 -26.38 -17.95 5.57
N VAL A 879 -25.60 -17.26 4.74
CA VAL A 879 -24.77 -17.90 3.73
C VAL A 879 -23.38 -18.13 4.33
N ASP A 880 -22.85 -19.34 4.20
CA ASP A 880 -21.47 -19.65 4.56
C ASP A 880 -20.51 -19.19 3.46
N VAL A 881 -19.77 -18.11 3.72
CA VAL A 881 -18.93 -17.44 2.73
C VAL A 881 -17.47 -17.85 2.91
N THR A 882 -16.89 -18.43 1.86
CA THR A 882 -15.44 -18.66 1.75
C THR A 882 -14.82 -17.56 0.88
N LEU A 883 -13.78 -16.90 1.37
CA LEU A 883 -13.09 -15.82 0.65
C LEU A 883 -11.83 -16.34 -0.03
N ARG A 884 -11.66 -15.97 -1.30
CA ARG A 884 -10.39 -16.04 -2.02
C ARG A 884 -9.83 -14.62 -2.13
N ILE A 885 -8.88 -14.27 -1.26
CA ILE A 885 -8.28 -12.94 -1.24
C ILE A 885 -7.10 -12.84 -2.22
N SER A 886 -7.02 -11.73 -2.95
CA SER A 886 -5.84 -11.40 -3.76
C SER A 886 -4.62 -11.11 -2.87
N GLY A 887 -3.40 -11.31 -3.39
CA GLY A 887 -2.17 -10.94 -2.68
C GLY A 887 -2.10 -9.46 -2.31
N LEU A 888 -2.64 -8.57 -3.16
CA LEU A 888 -2.75 -7.15 -2.84
C LEU A 888 -3.70 -6.90 -1.67
N PHE A 889 -4.84 -7.60 -1.63
CA PHE A 889 -5.78 -7.47 -0.51
C PHE A 889 -5.13 -7.91 0.80
N ARG A 890 -4.46 -9.08 0.77
CA ARG A 890 -3.68 -9.61 1.91
C ARG A 890 -2.70 -8.58 2.47
N ASP A 891 -1.93 -7.93 1.60
CA ASP A 891 -0.85 -7.05 2.01
C ASP A 891 -1.35 -5.67 2.47
N MET A 892 -2.47 -5.17 1.91
CA MET A 892 -3.00 -3.84 2.22
C MET A 892 -4.02 -3.82 3.36
N PHE A 893 -4.76 -4.91 3.60
CA PHE A 893 -5.93 -4.93 4.48
C PHE A 893 -5.91 -5.97 5.61
N PRO A 894 -4.81 -6.14 6.38
CA PRO A 894 -4.81 -7.08 7.50
C PRO A 894 -5.90 -6.77 8.54
N ALA A 895 -6.23 -5.48 8.75
CA ALA A 895 -7.32 -5.08 9.62
C ALA A 895 -8.71 -5.52 9.11
N LEU A 896 -8.93 -5.55 7.78
CA LEU A 896 -10.18 -6.05 7.22
C LEU A 896 -10.24 -7.58 7.25
N ILE A 897 -9.10 -8.27 7.10
CA ILE A 897 -9.01 -9.72 7.32
C ILE A 897 -9.40 -10.05 8.76
N ALA A 898 -8.84 -9.34 9.73
CA ALA A 898 -9.17 -9.51 11.14
C ALA A 898 -10.66 -9.22 11.42
N LEU A 899 -11.22 -8.16 10.81
CA LEU A 899 -12.66 -7.83 10.91
C LEU A 899 -13.55 -8.96 10.36
N LEU A 900 -13.20 -9.51 9.21
CA LEU A 900 -13.94 -10.60 8.55
C LEU A 900 -13.84 -11.90 9.35
N ASP A 901 -12.65 -12.26 9.83
CA ASP A 901 -12.44 -13.42 10.70
C ASP A 901 -13.21 -13.29 12.02
N ALA A 902 -13.22 -12.09 12.63
CA ALA A 902 -14.00 -11.79 13.82
C ALA A 902 -15.51 -11.97 13.57
N ALA A 903 -16.02 -11.51 12.43
CA ALA A 903 -17.41 -11.72 12.04
C ALA A 903 -17.74 -13.21 11.86
N MET A 904 -16.86 -13.96 11.17
CA MET A 904 -17.03 -15.41 10.95
C MET A 904 -17.05 -16.18 12.27
N ARG A 905 -16.13 -15.89 13.21
CA ARG A 905 -16.10 -16.51 14.53
C ARG A 905 -17.35 -16.20 15.35
N ALA A 906 -17.79 -14.93 15.33
CA ALA A 906 -19.00 -14.51 16.05
C ALA A 906 -20.27 -15.17 15.51
N ILE A 907 -20.31 -15.48 14.21
CA ILE A 907 -21.42 -16.20 13.56
C ILE A 907 -21.33 -17.70 13.83
N ALA A 908 -20.13 -18.29 13.77
CA ALA A 908 -19.89 -19.70 14.02
C ALA A 908 -20.27 -20.14 15.45
N SER A 909 -20.19 -19.22 16.43
CA SER A 909 -20.54 -19.50 17.83
C SER A 909 -22.03 -19.35 18.14
N ARG A 910 -22.89 -19.02 17.17
CA ARG A 910 -24.33 -18.82 17.43
C ARG A 910 -25.09 -20.14 17.45
N GLU A 911 -26.03 -20.23 18.38
CA GLU A 911 -27.06 -21.28 18.38
C GLU A 911 -28.28 -20.76 17.59
N GLU A 912 -28.50 -21.32 16.41
CA GLU A 912 -29.61 -20.99 15.50
C GLU A 912 -30.31 -22.29 15.05
N ALA A 913 -31.49 -22.18 14.42
CA ALA A 913 -32.24 -23.37 14.05
C ALA A 913 -31.51 -24.20 12.97
N PRO A 914 -31.70 -25.52 12.91
CA PRO A 914 -31.08 -26.35 11.88
C PRO A 914 -31.42 -25.86 10.47
N GLY A 915 -30.40 -25.68 9.64
CA GLY A 915 -30.46 -25.12 8.28
C GLY A 915 -30.24 -23.61 8.21
N ASP A 916 -30.37 -22.87 9.31
CA ASP A 916 -30.28 -21.39 9.28
C ASP A 916 -28.84 -20.88 9.30
N ASN A 917 -27.88 -21.66 9.80
CA ASN A 917 -26.47 -21.27 9.92
C ASN A 917 -25.52 -22.44 9.63
N PRO A 918 -25.15 -22.66 8.36
CA PRO A 918 -24.28 -23.75 7.96
C PRO A 918 -22.89 -23.70 8.61
N LEU A 919 -22.35 -22.49 8.86
CA LEU A 919 -21.04 -22.32 9.49
C LEU A 919 -21.04 -22.78 10.95
N ALA A 920 -22.10 -22.48 11.71
CA ALA A 920 -22.25 -22.94 13.09
C ALA A 920 -22.41 -24.46 13.17
N GLU A 921 -23.19 -25.06 12.27
CA GLU A 921 -23.37 -26.52 12.20
C GLU A 921 -22.06 -27.26 11.90
N GLU A 922 -21.29 -26.75 10.94
CA GLU A 922 -19.97 -27.30 10.63
C GLU A 922 -19.02 -27.15 11.83
N THR A 923 -19.05 -25.99 12.51
CA THR A 923 -18.24 -25.73 13.71
C THR A 923 -18.56 -26.69 14.84
N GLN A 924 -19.85 -26.96 15.08
CA GLN A 924 -20.28 -27.95 16.08
C GLN A 924 -19.78 -29.36 15.73
N THR A 925 -19.80 -29.72 14.45
CA THR A 925 -19.32 -31.01 13.94
C THR A 925 -17.81 -31.15 14.09
N LEU A 926 -17.04 -30.12 13.72
CA LEU A 926 -15.58 -30.09 13.74
C LEU A 926 -14.97 -29.77 15.11
N ARG A 927 -15.78 -29.29 16.06
CA ARG A 927 -15.38 -28.80 17.40
C ARG A 927 -14.37 -27.65 17.39
N HIS A 928 -14.21 -26.96 16.27
CA HIS A 928 -13.43 -25.74 16.13
C HIS A 928 -13.98 -24.93 14.96
N VAL A 929 -13.73 -23.62 14.93
CA VAL A 929 -14.15 -22.75 13.82
C VAL A 929 -13.25 -23.04 12.61
N PRO A 930 -13.80 -23.53 11.48
CA PRO A 930 -13.00 -23.82 10.30
C PRO A 930 -12.56 -22.53 9.59
N SER A 931 -11.44 -22.59 8.87
CA SER A 931 -10.95 -21.45 8.08
C SER A 931 -11.90 -21.11 6.93
N ARG A 932 -12.05 -19.81 6.66
CA ARG A 932 -12.87 -19.27 5.56
C ARG A 932 -12.18 -18.24 4.70
N ILE A 933 -11.01 -17.76 5.08
CA ILE A 933 -10.26 -16.78 4.29
C ILE A 933 -9.02 -17.46 3.74
N PHE A 934 -8.94 -17.58 2.42
CA PHE A 934 -7.87 -18.28 1.71
C PHE A 934 -7.20 -17.38 0.68
N GLY A 935 -5.93 -17.61 0.44
CA GLY A 935 -5.12 -16.78 -0.47
C GLY A 935 -3.86 -17.51 -0.90
N SER A 936 -3.05 -16.82 -1.71
CA SER A 936 -1.72 -17.29 -2.07
C SER A 936 -0.75 -17.10 -0.90
N ALA A 937 0.35 -17.85 -0.90
CA ALA A 937 1.40 -17.73 0.12
C ALA A 937 1.87 -16.27 0.25
N PRO A 938 2.22 -15.80 1.46
CA PRO A 938 2.73 -14.44 1.66
C PRO A 938 3.80 -14.05 0.63
N GLY A 939 3.58 -12.91 -0.01
CA GLY A 939 4.45 -12.37 -1.05
C GLY A 939 4.33 -13.01 -2.44
N THR A 940 3.54 -14.08 -2.61
CA THR A 940 3.11 -14.52 -3.94
C THR A 940 1.82 -13.82 -4.37
N TYR A 941 1.63 -13.63 -5.68
CA TYR A 941 0.49 -12.93 -6.28
C TYR A 941 -0.06 -13.68 -7.49
N GLY A 942 -1.29 -13.34 -7.89
CA GLY A 942 -2.02 -14.05 -8.94
C GLY A 942 -2.83 -15.24 -8.41
N SER A 943 -3.44 -15.96 -9.35
CA SER A 943 -4.29 -17.12 -9.11
C SER A 943 -3.55 -18.45 -9.28
N GLY A 944 -2.41 -18.44 -9.97
CA GLY A 944 -1.52 -19.60 -10.16
C GLY A 944 -1.56 -20.21 -11.57
N ILE A 945 -2.54 -19.83 -12.40
CA ILE A 945 -2.74 -20.45 -13.73
C ILE A 945 -2.27 -19.57 -14.89
N GLU A 946 -1.91 -18.33 -14.61
CA GLU A 946 -1.77 -17.34 -15.66
C GLU A 946 -0.58 -17.56 -16.59
N GLU A 947 0.51 -18.11 -16.06
CA GLU A 947 1.68 -18.48 -16.88
C GLU A 947 1.30 -19.59 -17.87
N LYS A 948 0.57 -20.60 -17.39
CA LYS A 948 0.04 -21.70 -18.21
C LYS A 948 -0.92 -21.24 -19.28
N LEU A 949 -1.75 -20.24 -18.98
CA LEU A 949 -2.62 -19.63 -19.98
C LEU A 949 -1.82 -18.85 -21.03
N ALA A 950 -0.78 -18.14 -20.61
CA ALA A 950 0.03 -17.31 -21.51
C ALA A 950 0.91 -18.14 -22.47
N ASP A 951 1.52 -19.22 -21.98
CA ASP A 951 2.40 -20.09 -22.79
C ASP A 951 1.67 -21.26 -23.47
N GLY A 952 0.46 -21.59 -23.01
CA GLY A 952 -0.34 -22.71 -23.52
C GLY A 952 0.18 -24.10 -23.11
N THR A 953 1.07 -24.20 -22.13
CA THR A 953 1.74 -25.44 -21.69
C THR A 953 0.91 -26.26 -20.70
N TRP A 954 -0.28 -26.69 -21.15
CA TRP A 954 -1.19 -27.54 -20.38
C TRP A 954 -1.99 -28.46 -21.32
N GLY A 955 -2.24 -29.68 -20.85
CA GLY A 955 -2.98 -30.68 -21.63
C GLY A 955 -4.49 -30.48 -21.50
N GLU A 956 -4.99 -30.81 -20.31
CA GLU A 956 -6.42 -30.84 -19.97
C GLU A 956 -6.80 -29.69 -19.03
N ARG A 957 -8.06 -29.25 -19.11
CA ARG A 957 -8.57 -28.12 -18.30
C ARG A 957 -8.41 -28.37 -16.80
N GLU A 958 -8.59 -29.60 -16.35
CA GLU A 958 -8.47 -30.00 -14.95
C GLU A 958 -7.06 -29.79 -14.38
N GLU A 959 -6.03 -29.77 -15.24
CA GLU A 959 -4.66 -29.42 -14.85
C GLU A 959 -4.58 -27.98 -14.36
N LEU A 960 -5.22 -27.04 -15.06
CA LEU A 960 -5.34 -25.63 -14.63
C LEU A 960 -6.08 -25.54 -13.29
N GLY A 961 -7.13 -26.34 -13.12
CA GLY A 961 -7.86 -26.42 -11.84
C GLY A 961 -6.97 -26.84 -10.67
N ARG A 962 -6.07 -27.81 -10.86
CA ARG A 962 -5.11 -28.22 -9.83
C ARG A 962 -4.10 -27.13 -9.52
N PHE A 963 -3.54 -26.46 -10.53
CA PHE A 963 -2.64 -25.33 -10.30
C PHE A 963 -3.31 -24.19 -9.51
N TYR A 964 -4.58 -23.89 -9.79
CA TYR A 964 -5.36 -22.91 -9.03
C TYR A 964 -5.54 -23.30 -7.55
N LEU A 965 -5.85 -24.58 -7.29
CA LEU A 965 -5.99 -25.12 -5.95
C LEU A 965 -4.65 -25.08 -5.18
N ASP A 966 -3.56 -25.49 -5.82
CA ASP A 966 -2.22 -25.51 -5.23
C ASP A 966 -1.71 -24.10 -4.92
N ALA A 967 -2.00 -23.13 -5.78
CA ALA A 967 -1.73 -21.72 -5.53
C ALA A 967 -2.62 -21.13 -4.42
N THR A 968 -3.65 -21.85 -3.97
CA THR A 968 -4.49 -21.50 -2.82
C THR A 968 -4.15 -22.31 -1.58
N SER A 969 -2.88 -22.21 -1.17
CA SER A 969 -2.32 -23.07 -0.13
C SER A 969 -2.41 -22.52 1.29
N HIS A 970 -2.86 -21.29 1.49
CA HIS A 970 -2.82 -20.62 2.80
C HIS A 970 -4.18 -20.10 3.24
N SER A 971 -4.43 -20.14 4.55
CA SER A 971 -5.52 -19.44 5.22
C SER A 971 -5.03 -18.24 6.01
N PHE A 972 -5.95 -17.31 6.26
CA PHE A 972 -5.71 -16.05 6.95
C PHE A 972 -6.75 -15.83 8.05
N GLY A 973 -6.36 -15.26 9.19
CA GLY A 973 -7.27 -14.96 10.31
C GLY A 973 -6.55 -14.37 11.51
N GLY A 974 -7.21 -14.25 12.66
CA GLY A 974 -6.60 -13.68 13.87
C GLY A 974 -6.54 -12.15 13.88
N ALA A 975 -6.14 -11.58 15.03
CA ALA A 975 -6.16 -10.13 15.26
C ALA A 975 -5.20 -9.35 14.34
N GLU A 976 -4.11 -9.98 13.91
CA GLU A 976 -3.10 -9.38 13.04
C GLU A 976 -3.19 -9.85 11.58
N GLY A 977 -4.17 -10.70 11.24
CA GLY A 977 -4.25 -11.34 9.91
C GLY A 977 -3.17 -12.40 9.71
N ASP A 978 -2.91 -13.19 10.76
CA ASP A 978 -1.99 -14.31 10.79
C ASP A 978 -2.24 -15.30 9.65
N THR A 979 -1.16 -15.92 9.18
CA THR A 979 -1.17 -16.85 8.05
C THR A 979 -0.87 -18.27 8.48
N SER A 980 -1.55 -19.24 7.88
CA SER A 980 -1.31 -20.67 8.10
C SER A 980 -1.28 -21.42 6.78
N HIS A 981 -0.27 -22.28 6.61
CA HIS A 981 -0.18 -23.16 5.45
C HIS A 981 -1.14 -24.35 5.62
N VAL A 982 -2.17 -24.43 4.78
CA VAL A 982 -3.29 -25.39 4.86
C VAL A 982 -3.63 -25.97 3.47
N PRO A 983 -2.67 -26.66 2.81
CA PRO A 983 -2.89 -27.17 1.47
C PRO A 983 -4.08 -28.14 1.41
N GLY A 984 -4.87 -28.05 0.36
CA GLY A 984 -6.05 -28.90 0.12
C GLY A 984 -7.32 -28.49 0.87
N GLN A 985 -7.26 -27.66 1.93
CA GLN A 985 -8.49 -27.23 2.63
C GLN A 985 -9.41 -26.38 1.74
N PHE A 986 -8.84 -25.57 0.86
CA PHE A 986 -9.62 -24.78 -0.10
C PHE A 986 -10.36 -25.65 -1.12
N ALA A 987 -9.78 -26.79 -1.53
CA ALA A 987 -10.45 -27.73 -2.42
C ALA A 987 -11.73 -28.29 -1.80
N ASN A 988 -11.73 -28.56 -0.49
CA ASN A 988 -12.93 -28.98 0.24
C ASN A 988 -14.03 -27.92 0.16
N ARG A 989 -13.66 -26.63 0.26
CA ARG A 989 -14.61 -25.51 0.17
C ARG A 989 -15.21 -25.37 -1.22
N ILE A 990 -14.39 -25.51 -2.27
CA ILE A 990 -14.88 -25.52 -3.65
C ILE A 990 -15.82 -26.70 -3.90
N GLY A 991 -15.50 -27.88 -3.35
CA GLY A 991 -16.31 -29.09 -3.49
C GLY A 991 -17.72 -28.97 -2.91
N THR A 992 -17.95 -28.09 -1.94
CA THR A 992 -19.26 -27.85 -1.32
C THR A 992 -19.92 -26.54 -1.75
N ALA A 993 -19.24 -25.71 -2.53
CA ALA A 993 -19.73 -24.40 -2.92
C ALA A 993 -20.90 -24.51 -3.90
N ASP A 994 -21.93 -23.70 -3.70
CA ASP A 994 -23.05 -23.56 -4.62
C ASP A 994 -22.69 -22.62 -5.79
N LEU A 995 -21.87 -21.60 -5.53
CA LEU A 995 -21.43 -20.64 -6.54
C LEU A 995 -20.12 -19.91 -6.19
N LEU A 996 -19.44 -19.39 -7.21
CA LEU A 996 -18.44 -18.32 -7.13
C LEU A 996 -19.11 -16.97 -7.42
N VAL A 997 -18.73 -15.95 -6.67
CA VAL A 997 -19.04 -14.54 -6.98
C VAL A 997 -17.76 -13.78 -7.28
N HIS A 998 -17.71 -13.17 -8.45
CA HIS A 998 -16.65 -12.27 -8.89
C HIS A 998 -17.24 -10.90 -9.26
N THR A 999 -16.76 -9.82 -8.64
CA THR A 999 -17.35 -8.48 -8.79
C THR A 999 -16.57 -7.60 -9.78
N GLY A 1000 -17.28 -6.93 -10.70
CA GLY A 1000 -16.75 -5.89 -11.56
C GLY A 1000 -17.30 -4.51 -11.19
N ASP A 1001 -16.45 -3.60 -10.74
CA ASP A 1001 -16.81 -2.29 -10.17
C ASP A 1001 -16.54 -1.09 -11.09
N ASP A 1002 -15.65 -1.23 -12.08
CA ASP A 1002 -15.19 -0.12 -12.93
C ASP A 1002 -15.86 -0.13 -14.32
N PRO A 1003 -16.72 0.85 -14.67
CA PRO A 1003 -17.29 0.95 -16.01
C PRO A 1003 -16.25 1.04 -17.14
N GLY A 1004 -15.01 1.45 -16.83
CA GLY A 1004 -13.92 1.56 -17.79
C GLY A 1004 -13.11 0.28 -18.01
N ARG A 1005 -13.43 -0.83 -17.32
CA ARG A 1005 -12.73 -2.12 -17.44
C ARG A 1005 -13.74 -3.26 -17.46
N ASP A 1006 -13.72 -4.06 -18.53
CA ASP A 1006 -14.58 -5.24 -18.66
C ASP A 1006 -13.81 -6.57 -18.51
N LEU A 1007 -14.51 -7.71 -18.56
CA LEU A 1007 -13.92 -9.04 -18.36
C LEU A 1007 -12.86 -9.42 -19.41
N LEU A 1008 -12.92 -8.83 -20.61
CA LEU A 1008 -11.95 -9.07 -21.66
C LEU A 1008 -10.82 -8.01 -21.66
N ASP A 1009 -10.72 -7.22 -20.59
CA ASP A 1009 -9.63 -6.29 -20.32
C ASP A 1009 -8.69 -6.84 -19.22
N GLY A 1010 -7.54 -7.35 -19.64
CA GLY A 1010 -6.49 -7.82 -18.73
C GLY A 1010 -6.60 -9.30 -18.36
N SER A 1011 -5.53 -9.84 -17.77
CA SER A 1011 -5.40 -11.29 -17.55
C SER A 1011 -6.02 -11.83 -16.26
N ALA A 1012 -6.27 -10.97 -15.28
CA ALA A 1012 -6.64 -11.41 -13.93
C ALA A 1012 -8.04 -12.04 -13.89
N ASP A 1013 -9.03 -11.47 -14.56
CA ASP A 1013 -10.42 -11.94 -14.51
C ASP A 1013 -10.54 -13.37 -15.04
N VAL A 1014 -9.94 -13.64 -16.21
CA VAL A 1014 -9.85 -14.99 -16.81
C VAL A 1014 -9.18 -15.96 -15.84
N ALA A 1015 -8.13 -15.52 -15.16
CA ALA A 1015 -7.34 -16.41 -14.31
C ALA A 1015 -8.06 -16.81 -13.02
N PHE A 1016 -8.73 -15.87 -12.35
CA PHE A 1016 -9.48 -16.14 -11.13
C PHE A 1016 -10.79 -16.87 -11.43
N ILE A 1017 -11.60 -16.33 -12.35
CA ILE A 1017 -12.90 -16.93 -12.73
C ILE A 1017 -12.67 -18.28 -13.42
N GLY A 1018 -11.77 -18.31 -14.40
CA GLY A 1018 -11.45 -19.50 -15.16
C GLY A 1018 -10.72 -20.55 -14.32
N GLY A 1019 -9.83 -20.15 -13.42
CA GLY A 1019 -9.15 -21.05 -12.48
C GLY A 1019 -10.13 -21.72 -11.54
N PHE A 1020 -11.10 -20.98 -10.98
CA PHE A 1020 -12.18 -21.56 -10.20
C PHE A 1020 -13.02 -22.53 -11.04
N ALA A 1021 -13.46 -22.13 -12.24
CA ALA A 1021 -14.25 -23.00 -13.11
C ALA A 1021 -13.49 -24.29 -13.47
N ALA A 1022 -12.18 -24.22 -13.70
CA ALA A 1022 -11.33 -25.39 -13.94
C ALA A 1022 -11.16 -26.24 -12.68
N ALA A 1023 -11.07 -25.64 -11.49
CA ALA A 1023 -11.01 -26.36 -10.22
C ALA A 1023 -12.31 -27.11 -9.91
N VAL A 1024 -13.47 -26.51 -10.17
CA VAL A 1024 -14.78 -27.18 -10.08
C VAL A 1024 -14.82 -28.39 -11.00
N ALA A 1025 -14.35 -28.26 -12.25
CA ALA A 1025 -14.26 -29.38 -13.18
C ALA A 1025 -13.32 -30.49 -12.67
N ALA A 1026 -12.14 -30.12 -12.15
CA ALA A 1026 -11.17 -31.06 -11.60
C ALA A 1026 -11.70 -31.85 -10.38
N LEU A 1027 -12.62 -31.25 -9.62
CA LEU A 1027 -13.26 -31.86 -8.44
C LEU A 1027 -14.58 -32.58 -8.78
N GLY A 1028 -15.08 -32.48 -10.02
CA GLY A 1028 -16.38 -33.03 -10.43
C GLY A 1028 -17.58 -32.29 -9.84
N GLY A 1029 -17.41 -31.03 -9.44
CA GLY A 1029 -18.45 -30.18 -8.85
C GLY A 1029 -19.38 -29.54 -9.90
N LYS A 1030 -20.38 -28.79 -9.42
CA LYS A 1030 -21.38 -28.10 -10.25
C LYS A 1030 -21.65 -26.65 -9.80
N ALA A 1031 -20.70 -26.05 -9.10
CA ALA A 1031 -20.86 -24.68 -8.61
C ALA A 1031 -21.04 -23.70 -9.78
N ASP A 1032 -22.01 -22.78 -9.64
CA ASP A 1032 -22.22 -21.73 -10.62
C ASP A 1032 -21.10 -20.68 -10.57
N VAL A 1033 -20.93 -19.93 -11.65
CA VAL A 1033 -19.96 -18.84 -11.73
C VAL A 1033 -20.69 -17.56 -12.08
N ILE A 1034 -20.77 -16.64 -11.11
CA ILE A 1034 -21.48 -15.38 -11.20
C ILE A 1034 -20.49 -14.23 -11.36
N ALA A 1035 -20.62 -13.49 -12.47
CA ALA A 1035 -20.04 -12.17 -12.65
C ALA A 1035 -21.06 -11.12 -12.17
N LEU A 1036 -20.74 -10.48 -11.04
CA LEU A 1036 -21.56 -9.43 -10.42
C LEU A 1036 -21.10 -8.05 -10.92
N ASP A 1037 -21.92 -7.42 -11.75
CA ASP A 1037 -21.69 -6.09 -12.28
C ASP A 1037 -22.22 -5.03 -11.29
N THR A 1038 -21.30 -4.27 -10.69
CA THR A 1038 -21.58 -3.14 -9.78
C THR A 1038 -21.04 -1.81 -10.33
N THR A 1039 -20.84 -1.75 -11.65
CA THR A 1039 -20.40 -0.53 -12.35
C THR A 1039 -21.40 0.61 -12.18
N ASP A 1040 -22.71 0.30 -12.14
CA ASP A 1040 -23.75 1.13 -11.54
C ASP A 1040 -24.09 0.58 -10.14
N PRO A 1041 -23.58 1.19 -9.04
CA PRO A 1041 -23.85 0.74 -7.68
C PRO A 1041 -25.32 0.75 -7.28
N GLN A 1042 -26.17 1.51 -7.97
CA GLN A 1042 -27.60 1.57 -7.66
C GLN A 1042 -28.39 0.42 -8.30
N LYS A 1043 -27.83 -0.23 -9.34
CA LYS A 1043 -28.49 -1.28 -10.11
C LYS A 1043 -27.52 -2.46 -10.34
N PRO A 1044 -27.07 -3.14 -9.27
CA PRO A 1044 -26.22 -4.31 -9.43
C PRO A 1044 -26.91 -5.40 -10.25
N ARG A 1045 -26.14 -6.14 -11.05
CA ARG A 1045 -26.63 -7.23 -11.90
C ARG A 1045 -25.76 -8.46 -11.78
N ALA A 1046 -26.34 -9.57 -11.34
CA ALA A 1046 -25.68 -10.88 -11.31
C ALA A 1046 -25.92 -11.63 -12.63
N ARG A 1047 -24.84 -11.95 -13.34
CA ARG A 1047 -24.87 -12.66 -14.63
C ARG A 1047 -24.09 -13.96 -14.56
N SER A 1048 -24.52 -14.97 -15.31
CA SER A 1048 -23.65 -16.12 -15.57
C SER A 1048 -22.42 -15.68 -16.39
N ILE A 1049 -21.33 -16.43 -16.31
CA ILE A 1049 -20.13 -16.08 -17.10
C ILE A 1049 -20.39 -16.04 -18.61
N SER A 1050 -21.27 -16.91 -19.12
CA SER A 1050 -21.66 -16.91 -20.53
C SER A 1050 -22.41 -15.64 -20.91
N GLU A 1051 -23.38 -15.21 -20.09
CA GLU A 1051 -24.13 -13.95 -20.31
C GLU A 1051 -23.18 -12.74 -20.27
N ALA A 1052 -22.29 -12.68 -19.29
CA ALA A 1052 -21.36 -11.57 -19.11
C ALA A 1052 -20.38 -11.45 -20.28
N VAL A 1053 -19.75 -12.55 -20.72
CA VAL A 1053 -18.84 -12.53 -21.88
C VAL A 1053 -19.59 -12.26 -23.18
N THR A 1054 -20.80 -12.82 -23.37
CA THR A 1054 -21.64 -12.53 -24.54
C THR A 1054 -21.94 -11.03 -24.66
N ARG A 1055 -22.32 -10.40 -23.55
CA ARG A 1055 -22.56 -8.95 -23.48
C ARG A 1055 -21.33 -8.16 -23.89
N VAL A 1056 -20.16 -8.48 -23.34
CA VAL A 1056 -18.90 -7.80 -23.69
C VAL A 1056 -18.56 -7.98 -25.17
N VAL A 1057 -18.67 -9.20 -25.72
CA VAL A 1057 -18.35 -9.43 -27.13
C VAL A 1057 -19.27 -8.64 -28.04
N ARG A 1058 -20.59 -8.71 -27.82
CA ARG A 1058 -21.60 -8.08 -28.68
C ARG A 1058 -21.69 -6.57 -28.53
N ALA A 1059 -21.53 -6.04 -27.33
CA ALA A 1059 -21.59 -4.61 -27.11
C ALA A 1059 -20.26 -3.90 -27.41
N ARG A 1060 -19.13 -4.60 -27.21
CA ARG A 1060 -17.78 -4.01 -27.26
C ARG A 1060 -16.87 -4.66 -28.30
N ALA A 1061 -16.53 -5.94 -28.17
CA ALA A 1061 -15.43 -6.54 -28.95
C ALA A 1061 -15.63 -6.43 -30.47
N VAL A 1062 -16.84 -6.75 -30.96
CA VAL A 1062 -17.18 -6.69 -32.40
C VAL A 1062 -17.84 -5.38 -32.81
N ASN A 1063 -17.92 -4.39 -31.90
CA ASN A 1063 -18.57 -3.13 -32.18
C ASN A 1063 -17.69 -2.27 -33.11
N PRO A 1064 -18.19 -1.83 -34.28
CA PRO A 1064 -17.42 -1.02 -35.22
C PRO A 1064 -16.88 0.28 -34.61
N ARG A 1065 -17.62 0.88 -33.66
CA ARG A 1065 -17.19 2.09 -32.94
C ARG A 1065 -15.98 1.80 -32.06
N PHE A 1066 -16.00 0.70 -31.31
CA PHE A 1066 -14.86 0.29 -30.48
C PHE A 1066 -13.63 0.02 -31.34
N ILE A 1067 -13.78 -0.78 -32.41
CA ILE A 1067 -12.68 -1.14 -33.32
C ILE A 1067 -12.08 0.11 -33.95
N ALA A 1068 -12.91 0.99 -34.53
CA ALA A 1068 -12.44 2.25 -35.09
C ALA A 1068 -11.81 3.17 -34.03
N GLY A 1069 -12.32 3.13 -32.80
CA GLY A 1069 -11.74 3.73 -31.61
C GLY A 1069 -10.29 3.31 -31.40
N GLN A 1070 -10.06 2.01 -31.30
CA GLN A 1070 -8.73 1.46 -31.07
C GLN A 1070 -7.80 1.69 -32.27
N MET A 1071 -8.29 1.62 -33.50
CA MET A 1071 -7.46 1.85 -34.70
C MET A 1071 -6.83 3.26 -34.78
N ARG A 1072 -7.34 4.24 -34.01
CA ARG A 1072 -6.72 5.58 -33.90
C ARG A 1072 -5.43 5.60 -33.07
N HIS A 1073 -5.11 4.51 -32.36
CA HIS A 1073 -4.03 4.42 -31.38
C HIS A 1073 -2.88 3.49 -31.82
N GLY A 1074 -2.71 3.27 -33.12
CA GLY A 1074 -1.55 2.56 -33.69
C GLY A 1074 -1.24 1.22 -32.98
N PRO A 1075 0.02 0.95 -32.58
CA PRO A 1075 0.40 -0.31 -31.92
C PRO A 1075 -0.37 -0.58 -30.61
N ARG A 1076 -0.67 0.47 -29.83
CA ARG A 1076 -1.44 0.34 -28.58
C ARG A 1076 -2.86 -0.15 -28.85
N GLY A 1077 -3.51 0.44 -29.85
CA GLY A 1077 -4.85 0.04 -30.26
C GLY A 1077 -4.89 -1.39 -30.77
N ALA A 1078 -3.92 -1.78 -31.60
CA ALA A 1078 -3.77 -3.15 -32.05
C ALA A 1078 -3.58 -4.13 -30.87
N ALA A 1079 -2.82 -3.75 -29.85
CA ALA A 1079 -2.63 -4.56 -28.65
C ALA A 1079 -3.94 -4.79 -27.85
N GLU A 1080 -4.88 -3.84 -27.82
CA GLU A 1080 -6.21 -4.09 -27.20
C GLU A 1080 -7.00 -5.17 -27.94
N LEU A 1081 -6.94 -5.18 -29.27
CA LEU A 1081 -7.65 -6.17 -30.08
C LEU A 1081 -7.04 -7.56 -29.85
N VAL A 1082 -5.71 -7.65 -29.78
CA VAL A 1082 -4.97 -8.88 -29.44
C VAL A 1082 -5.33 -9.36 -28.03
N GLU A 1083 -5.38 -8.45 -27.05
CA GLU A 1083 -5.79 -8.77 -25.68
C GLU A 1083 -7.21 -9.35 -25.63
N THR A 1084 -8.15 -8.72 -26.34
CA THR A 1084 -9.54 -9.15 -26.40
C THR A 1084 -9.67 -10.61 -26.87
N VAL A 1085 -8.96 -10.98 -27.94
CA VAL A 1085 -8.96 -12.36 -28.46
C VAL A 1085 -8.33 -13.34 -27.47
N ASP A 1086 -7.20 -12.96 -26.88
CA ASP A 1086 -6.51 -13.81 -25.90
C ASP A 1086 -7.38 -14.12 -24.69
N ARG A 1087 -8.08 -13.10 -24.16
CA ARG A 1087 -9.00 -13.27 -23.02
C ARG A 1087 -10.25 -14.05 -23.37
N LEU A 1088 -10.85 -13.81 -24.53
CA LEU A 1088 -12.01 -14.57 -24.99
C LEU A 1088 -11.69 -16.06 -25.09
N ILE A 1089 -10.54 -16.39 -25.68
CA ILE A 1089 -10.09 -17.78 -25.85
C ILE A 1089 -9.67 -18.36 -24.49
N GLY A 1090 -9.05 -17.57 -23.62
CA GLY A 1090 -8.74 -17.99 -22.25
C GLY A 1090 -10.00 -18.36 -21.44
N PHE A 1091 -11.09 -17.58 -21.55
CA PHE A 1091 -12.37 -17.95 -20.95
C PHE A 1091 -12.95 -19.22 -21.58
N ALA A 1092 -12.87 -19.38 -22.90
CA ALA A 1092 -13.34 -20.59 -23.57
C ALA A 1092 -12.57 -21.83 -23.07
N GLU A 1093 -11.25 -21.73 -22.98
CA GLU A 1093 -10.34 -22.79 -22.51
C GLU A 1093 -10.57 -23.17 -21.03
N THR A 1094 -10.85 -22.19 -20.17
CA THR A 1094 -10.96 -22.42 -18.72
C THR A 1094 -12.37 -22.73 -18.23
N THR A 1095 -13.41 -22.33 -18.97
CA THR A 1095 -14.81 -22.49 -18.54
C THR A 1095 -15.61 -23.50 -19.37
N HIS A 1096 -15.25 -23.69 -20.64
CA HIS A 1096 -16.08 -24.39 -21.66
C HIS A 1096 -17.51 -23.82 -21.78
N ALA A 1097 -17.77 -22.63 -21.24
CA ALA A 1097 -19.10 -22.02 -21.23
C ALA A 1097 -19.28 -21.00 -22.38
N ILE A 1098 -18.21 -20.67 -23.10
CA ILE A 1098 -18.21 -19.62 -24.11
C ILE A 1098 -18.74 -20.17 -25.45
N PRO A 1099 -19.81 -19.59 -26.02
CA PRO A 1099 -20.34 -20.03 -27.31
C PRO A 1099 -19.34 -19.82 -28.44
N GLN A 1100 -19.18 -20.82 -29.31
CA GLN A 1100 -18.31 -20.74 -30.49
C GLN A 1100 -18.69 -19.62 -31.47
N SER A 1101 -19.97 -19.18 -31.46
CA SER A 1101 -20.44 -18.06 -32.28
C SER A 1101 -19.76 -16.73 -31.92
N LEU A 1102 -19.34 -16.56 -30.66
CA LEU A 1102 -18.61 -15.37 -30.23
C LEU A 1102 -17.17 -15.37 -30.73
N ILE A 1103 -16.54 -16.56 -30.79
CA ILE A 1103 -15.19 -16.73 -31.35
C ILE A 1103 -15.23 -16.45 -32.85
N GLU A 1104 -16.20 -17.02 -33.58
CA GLU A 1104 -16.40 -16.73 -35.01
C GLU A 1104 -16.62 -15.24 -35.26
N ALA A 1105 -17.53 -14.60 -34.49
CA ALA A 1105 -17.83 -13.18 -34.67
C ALA A 1105 -16.60 -12.29 -34.45
N THR A 1106 -15.75 -12.64 -33.48
CA THR A 1106 -14.50 -11.91 -33.21
C THR A 1106 -13.46 -12.14 -34.31
N TYR A 1107 -13.36 -13.36 -34.83
CA TYR A 1107 -12.51 -13.67 -35.98
C TYR A 1107 -12.92 -12.85 -37.20
N ASP A 1108 -14.20 -12.86 -37.55
CA ASP A 1108 -14.72 -12.13 -38.71
C ASP A 1108 -14.48 -10.62 -38.58
N ALA A 1109 -14.67 -10.07 -37.38
CA ALA A 1109 -14.46 -8.64 -37.14
C ALA A 1109 -12.99 -8.20 -37.24
N TYR A 1110 -12.03 -9.06 -36.91
CA TYR A 1110 -10.61 -8.66 -36.78
C TYR A 1110 -9.71 -9.18 -37.91
N LEU A 1111 -9.84 -10.46 -38.27
CA LEU A 1111 -9.02 -11.10 -39.32
C LEU A 1111 -9.81 -11.32 -40.62
N GLY A 1112 -11.14 -11.45 -40.51
CA GLY A 1112 -12.04 -11.53 -41.66
C GLY A 1112 -12.23 -10.20 -42.39
N ASP A 1113 -12.27 -9.09 -41.65
CA ASP A 1113 -12.28 -7.73 -42.19
C ASP A 1113 -10.88 -7.31 -42.65
N GLU A 1114 -10.73 -7.02 -43.94
CA GLU A 1114 -9.43 -6.71 -44.54
C GLU A 1114 -8.80 -5.43 -43.95
N LYS A 1115 -9.62 -4.41 -43.65
CA LYS A 1115 -9.14 -3.14 -43.12
C LYS A 1115 -8.58 -3.31 -41.71
N VAL A 1116 -9.25 -4.09 -40.87
CA VAL A 1116 -8.79 -4.36 -39.50
C VAL A 1116 -7.55 -5.26 -39.52
N ARG A 1117 -7.53 -6.27 -40.39
CA ARG A 1117 -6.37 -7.16 -40.57
C ARG A 1117 -5.12 -6.41 -41.03
N ASP A 1118 -5.24 -5.54 -42.03
CA ASP A 1118 -4.11 -4.77 -42.56
C ASP A 1118 -3.56 -3.78 -41.51
N PHE A 1119 -4.45 -3.21 -40.69
CA PHE A 1119 -4.05 -2.41 -39.53
C PHE A 1119 -3.27 -3.24 -38.50
N LEU A 1120 -3.74 -4.43 -38.15
CA LEU A 1120 -3.04 -5.32 -37.20
C LEU A 1120 -1.66 -5.70 -37.72
N LEU A 1121 -1.53 -6.07 -39.01
CA LEU A 1121 -0.26 -6.45 -39.61
C LEU A 1121 0.75 -5.29 -39.69
N SER A 1122 0.28 -4.08 -39.98
CA SER A 1122 1.16 -2.90 -40.07
C SER A 1122 1.59 -2.36 -38.70
N GLN A 1123 0.68 -2.31 -37.73
CA GLN A 1123 0.95 -1.69 -36.43
C GLN A 1123 1.53 -2.68 -35.41
N ASN A 1124 1.15 -3.96 -35.49
CA ASN A 1124 1.50 -4.97 -34.51
C ASN A 1124 1.58 -6.39 -35.14
N PRO A 1125 2.57 -6.63 -36.02
CA PRO A 1125 2.71 -7.91 -36.70
C PRO A 1125 2.90 -9.07 -35.72
N GLU A 1126 3.66 -8.88 -34.64
CA GLU A 1126 3.82 -9.90 -33.60
C GLU A 1126 2.49 -10.27 -32.93
N GLY A 1127 1.70 -9.26 -32.55
CA GLY A 1127 0.37 -9.45 -31.97
C GLY A 1127 -0.60 -10.14 -32.93
N ALA A 1128 -0.55 -9.85 -34.22
CA ALA A 1128 -1.35 -10.54 -35.24
C ALA A 1128 -1.02 -12.05 -35.32
N ARG A 1129 0.27 -12.42 -35.28
CA ARG A 1129 0.68 -13.83 -35.24
C ARG A 1129 0.20 -14.52 -33.96
N PHE A 1130 0.34 -13.85 -32.82
CA PHE A 1130 -0.15 -14.37 -31.54
C PHE A 1130 -1.66 -14.57 -31.56
N MET A 1131 -2.43 -13.60 -32.07
CA MET A 1131 -3.88 -13.70 -32.25
C MET A 1131 -4.26 -14.91 -33.10
N ALA A 1132 -3.59 -15.13 -34.23
CA ALA A 1132 -3.80 -16.31 -35.07
C ALA A 1132 -3.48 -17.62 -34.33
N ALA A 1133 -2.40 -17.65 -33.54
CA ALA A 1133 -2.05 -18.80 -32.72
C ALA A 1133 -3.11 -19.13 -31.65
N ARG A 1134 -3.73 -18.11 -31.04
CA ARG A 1134 -4.83 -18.29 -30.08
C ARG A 1134 -6.07 -18.86 -30.77
N PHE A 1135 -6.50 -18.33 -31.91
CA PHE A 1135 -7.60 -18.90 -32.69
C PHE A 1135 -7.33 -20.37 -33.07
N ARG A 1136 -6.11 -20.71 -33.49
CA ARG A 1136 -5.71 -22.11 -33.73
C ARG A 1136 -5.75 -22.96 -32.45
N SER A 1137 -5.49 -22.39 -31.27
CA SER A 1137 -5.69 -23.10 -29.99
C SER A 1137 -7.15 -23.52 -29.81
N ALA A 1138 -8.09 -22.60 -30.07
CA ALA A 1138 -9.52 -22.89 -29.99
C ALA A 1138 -9.95 -24.00 -30.98
N LEU A 1139 -9.42 -23.99 -32.21
CA LEU A 1139 -9.66 -25.06 -33.19
C LEU A 1139 -9.14 -26.42 -32.70
N ARG A 1140 -7.87 -26.47 -32.26
CA ARG A 1140 -7.24 -27.73 -31.79
C ARG A 1140 -7.94 -28.33 -30.58
N ARG A 1141 -8.48 -27.48 -29.70
CA ARG A 1141 -9.19 -27.88 -28.47
C ARG A 1141 -10.69 -28.13 -28.69
N GLY A 1142 -11.19 -28.05 -29.91
CA GLY A 1142 -12.61 -28.26 -30.23
C GLY A 1142 -13.56 -27.20 -29.67
N LEU A 1143 -13.04 -26.04 -29.27
CA LEU A 1143 -13.81 -24.92 -28.72
C LEU A 1143 -14.46 -24.08 -29.83
N TRP A 1144 -13.95 -24.20 -31.06
CA TRP A 1144 -14.46 -23.48 -32.23
C TRP A 1144 -14.41 -24.36 -33.49
N HIS A 1145 -15.52 -24.41 -34.23
CA HIS A 1145 -15.61 -25.09 -35.52
C HIS A 1145 -16.06 -24.08 -36.59
N PRO A 1146 -15.12 -23.52 -37.38
CA PRO A 1146 -15.43 -22.47 -38.32
C PRO A 1146 -16.31 -22.98 -39.45
N ARG A 1147 -17.25 -22.15 -39.91
CA ARG A 1147 -18.12 -22.50 -41.05
C ARG A 1147 -17.38 -22.39 -42.38
N ARG A 1148 -16.35 -21.55 -42.44
CA ARG A 1148 -15.53 -21.29 -43.63
C ARG A 1148 -14.32 -22.23 -43.66
N ASN A 1149 -14.23 -23.05 -44.73
CA ASN A 1149 -13.10 -23.97 -44.92
C ASN A 1149 -11.74 -23.26 -45.06
N ALA A 1150 -11.72 -21.98 -45.45
CA ALA A 1150 -10.48 -21.22 -45.67
C ALA A 1150 -9.78 -20.78 -44.36
N VAL A 1151 -10.48 -20.78 -43.23
CA VAL A 1151 -9.99 -20.22 -41.95
C VAL A 1151 -8.70 -20.88 -41.48
N ASP A 1152 -8.59 -22.21 -41.57
CA ASP A 1152 -7.38 -22.91 -41.12
C ASP A 1152 -6.14 -22.51 -41.95
N ALA A 1153 -6.33 -22.36 -43.28
CA ALA A 1153 -5.27 -21.90 -44.18
C ALA A 1153 -4.91 -20.42 -43.95
N GLU A 1154 -5.90 -19.55 -43.74
CA GLU A 1154 -5.72 -18.12 -43.42
C GLU A 1154 -4.90 -17.97 -42.12
N LEU A 1155 -5.24 -18.72 -41.07
CA LEU A 1155 -4.51 -18.73 -39.81
C LEU A 1155 -3.09 -19.33 -39.94
N GLU A 1156 -2.91 -20.33 -40.80
CA GLU A 1156 -1.60 -20.92 -41.08
C GLU A 1156 -0.67 -19.95 -41.81
N MET A 1157 -1.18 -19.16 -42.76
CA MET A 1157 -0.38 -18.14 -43.44
C MET A 1157 0.14 -17.09 -42.45
N LEU A 1158 -0.73 -16.58 -41.58
CA LEU A 1158 -0.36 -15.60 -40.56
C LEU A 1158 0.68 -16.13 -39.56
N THR A 1159 0.71 -17.44 -39.31
CA THR A 1159 1.67 -18.04 -38.36
C THR A 1159 3.00 -18.43 -38.99
N ARG A 1160 3.07 -18.57 -40.33
CA ARG A 1160 4.28 -19.01 -41.07
C ARG A 1160 5.17 -17.87 -41.59
N GLU A 1161 4.69 -16.63 -41.69
CA GLU A 1161 5.50 -15.49 -42.11
C GLU A 1161 6.63 -15.20 -41.11
N LYS A 1162 7.81 -15.78 -41.37
CA LYS A 1162 9.08 -15.25 -40.86
C LYS A 1162 9.31 -13.89 -41.50
N VAL A 1163 9.38 -12.85 -40.67
CA VAL A 1163 9.80 -11.51 -41.11
C VAL A 1163 11.17 -11.65 -41.77
N ALA A 1164 11.23 -11.31 -43.05
CA ALA A 1164 12.46 -11.20 -43.82
C ALA A 1164 13.31 -10.02 -43.35
#